data_AF-A0A5M3WM70-F1
#
_entry.id   AF-A0A5M3WM70-F1
#
_cell.length_a   1.000
_cell.length_b   1.000
_cell.length_c   1.000
_cell.angle_alpha   90.00
_cell.angle_beta   90.00
_cell.angle_gamma   90.00
#
_symmetry.space_group_name_H-M   'P 1'
#
loop_
_entity.id
_entity.type
_entity.pdbx_description
1 polymer ?
#
loop_
_entity_poly.entity_id
_entity_poly.type
_entity_poly.pdbx_seq_one_letter_code
_entity_poly.pdbx_strand_id
1 'polypeptide(L)'
;MPADPDLLDAIAGSLADLYRDVEASLIKVIAYRLGRDLPTERQAAKLGGVQQLSKAVQILIKRLAGQKGPAARVMVAEAYNAGWTSALADLHGNKALVAKAVEAIPNAAAIERVASSVSADLGRVEANILRSSVDAYRAVQAAGAARILAGTSTRRQASQAMWQRLTDQGIVGFTDSAGRKWKLSTYVEMVARTNAARAAIQAQVDRLTAIDQDLVIVSDHGGECALCRRFESAVLSLSGPTGDVQVEHAINDDEMITVHVEATLEEAQLRGLFHPMCRHSISSYLPGVTKTPKNTADPAGDKARQRQRAIERKIRQYKERELGALTPEAKAAAKVKVKQWQGIMRDHLRAHPKLKRQPHREAIGAGSIPRVASDAQVAPVADVIPQQVLDLDVDRARARREQLEAERVERRRLEEQARAQAAALAEEQRRAEEADEAERQRLLVEAEKARREAEAAARALAEREEAERKAEEERLRLEAEAERVRLEAEERERQRRLEEEAEQARREAEAKAERERLEAEARAERERLEAERRAEEERARLEAEAAARATVPNGDFSNLRQIGPQGGSNPGGLFEDADGNRWYVKTQKSEQHAANEIAAARLYTAAGILAPEIHAGRGAPGLPDGPQTASRVIEGREASPGELRMPARAGFAADAWLANWDAAGLDFDNMLLTPGGDVARIDTGGALLYRAQGSPKGSAFGDTVTEWDTLRDPGTAPQAAKLFEGMTSAELQDSLERVERVSPEEIRRIVAESGLPDDVADRLLARRRDLMGRLEGLREAARLAETTLARLLDHKDDLNAEQLRDDLLNKRGTEAEREAWARALTTFDKLADKGGAQAGHKKWLDTLTTSDDPEAVAMRRLGQVKSSELRAAALRALAEELRARAARSGSPGMRHGLRFHDNHEGLTWAQENHPLPDLTPDEIDAVKKYTGQNYEVLNKGLRGHPPTDSMRRAWYDNIIANMDAAFSKAELPESVIVHRAVTDAYAEFLGADVDKPETMKALVGRDFPEHGFMSTSIGKNSDFSGHVLMIRLPKGHKALNVMSISDYGTDEREILLGRGTRYVVHGVYQGTREGYKVWGMELEVVPDDWVKPADWAPDPYGDIFDGYT
;
A
#
# COMPACT_ATOMS: atom_id res chain seq x y z
N MET A 1 29.91 6.52 38.49
CA MET A 1 29.56 7.95 38.39
C MET A 1 28.36 8.06 37.47
N PRO A 2 27.51 9.10 37.59
CA PRO A 2 26.40 9.30 36.66
C PRO A 2 26.88 9.34 35.22
N ALA A 3 26.04 8.88 34.28
CA ALA A 3 26.32 9.05 32.85
C ALA A 3 26.62 10.53 32.56
N ASP A 4 27.76 10.80 31.93
CA ASP A 4 28.28 12.16 31.71
C ASP A 4 27.32 12.93 30.78
N PRO A 5 26.67 14.01 31.27
CA PRO A 5 25.73 14.79 30.47
C PRO A 5 26.38 15.47 29.25
N ASP A 6 27.68 15.75 29.28
CA ASP A 6 28.40 16.33 28.14
C ASP A 6 28.71 15.26 27.08
N LEU A 7 28.94 14.00 27.47
CA LEU A 7 29.05 12.86 26.55
C LEU A 7 27.71 12.59 25.83
N LEU A 8 26.60 12.57 26.58
CA LEU A 8 25.27 12.40 25.99
C LEU A 8 24.92 13.55 25.02
N ASP A 9 25.41 14.76 25.31
CA ASP A 9 25.31 15.89 24.38
C ASP A 9 26.10 15.65 23.10
N ALA A 10 27.33 15.15 23.20
CA ALA A 10 28.12 14.82 22.01
C ALA A 10 27.44 13.74 21.16
N ILE A 11 26.93 12.68 21.79
CA ILE A 11 26.23 11.57 21.12
C ILE A 11 24.97 12.08 20.38
N ALA A 12 24.15 12.91 21.04
CA ALA A 12 22.97 13.53 20.42
C ALA A 12 23.32 14.58 19.34
N GLY A 13 24.52 15.14 19.39
CA GLY A 13 25.00 16.18 18.47
C GLY A 13 25.05 15.72 17.02
N SER A 14 25.48 14.47 16.76
CA SER A 14 25.60 13.91 15.41
C SER A 14 24.28 13.94 14.63
N LEU A 15 23.17 13.56 15.27
CA LEU A 15 21.85 13.58 14.64
C LEU A 15 21.33 15.01 14.47
N ALA A 16 21.54 15.88 15.46
CA ALA A 16 21.15 17.29 15.37
C ALA A 16 21.89 18.02 14.22
N ASP A 17 23.18 17.72 14.03
CA ASP A 17 24.02 18.34 13.01
C ASP A 17 23.55 18.09 11.58
N LEU A 18 23.05 16.88 11.28
CA LEU A 18 22.42 16.57 9.99
C LEU A 18 21.28 17.55 9.64
N TYR A 19 20.40 17.81 10.60
CA TYR A 19 19.25 18.70 10.41
C TYR A 19 19.63 20.17 10.40
N ARG A 20 20.66 20.57 11.15
CA ARG A 20 21.23 21.92 11.09
C ARG A 20 21.74 22.24 9.70
N ASP A 21 22.41 21.29 9.05
CA ASP A 21 22.94 21.46 7.70
C ASP A 21 21.83 21.50 6.64
N VAL A 22 20.77 20.69 6.80
CA VAL A 22 19.59 20.74 5.93
C VAL A 22 18.91 22.10 6.03
N GLU A 23 18.63 22.62 7.23
CA GLU A 23 17.96 23.92 7.40
C GLU A 23 18.79 25.07 6.79
N ALA A 24 20.11 25.07 7.01
CA ALA A 24 21.01 26.04 6.41
C ALA A 24 21.03 25.94 4.87
N SER A 25 20.99 24.72 4.32
CA SER A 25 20.96 24.48 2.87
C SER A 25 19.64 24.94 2.25
N LEU A 26 18.51 24.72 2.92
CA LEU A 26 17.20 25.22 2.46
C LEU A 26 17.16 26.75 2.39
N ILE A 27 17.67 27.44 3.42
CA ILE A 27 17.79 28.91 3.41
C ILE A 27 18.57 29.38 2.17
N LYS A 28 19.74 28.76 1.91
CA LYS A 28 20.60 29.12 0.78
C LYS A 28 19.92 28.87 -0.57
N VAL A 29 19.35 27.67 -0.77
CA VAL A 29 18.71 27.27 -2.04
C VAL A 29 17.51 28.16 -2.36
N ILE A 30 16.64 28.43 -1.38
CA ILE A 30 15.47 29.28 -1.59
C ILE A 30 15.88 30.73 -1.84
N ALA A 31 16.82 31.28 -1.05
CA ALA A 31 17.32 32.64 -1.25
C ALA A 31 17.99 32.81 -2.63
N TYR A 32 18.78 31.83 -3.06
CA TYR A 32 19.42 31.82 -4.39
C TYR A 32 18.38 31.84 -5.52
N ARG A 33 17.37 30.97 -5.46
CA ARG A 33 16.30 30.92 -6.48
C ARG A 33 15.45 32.20 -6.49
N LEU A 34 15.03 32.68 -5.32
CA LEU A 34 14.31 33.95 -5.20
C LEU A 34 15.11 35.12 -5.80
N GLY A 35 16.42 35.19 -5.55
CA GLY A 35 17.29 36.22 -6.13
C GLY A 35 17.28 36.26 -7.67
N ARG A 36 17.15 35.09 -8.33
CA ARG A 36 17.12 34.96 -9.79
C ARG A 36 15.73 35.19 -10.40
N ASP A 37 14.67 34.75 -9.72
CA ASP A 37 13.32 34.72 -10.30
C ASP A 37 12.51 36.01 -10.04
N LEU A 38 12.85 36.75 -8.98
CA LEU A 38 12.15 38.00 -8.62
C LEU A 38 12.18 39.10 -9.71
N PRO A 39 13.24 39.27 -10.52
CA PRO A 39 13.26 40.22 -11.62
C PRO A 39 12.36 39.88 -12.82
N THR A 40 11.88 38.63 -12.96
CA THR A 40 11.18 38.18 -14.17
C THR A 40 9.64 38.35 -14.08
N GLU A 41 9.01 38.78 -15.17
CA GLU A 41 7.54 38.97 -15.26
C GLU A 41 6.78 37.80 -15.89
N ARG A 42 7.48 36.91 -16.61
CA ARG A 42 6.85 35.78 -17.32
C ARG A 42 6.40 34.67 -16.37
N GLN A 43 5.13 34.27 -16.46
CA GLN A 43 4.55 33.17 -15.67
C GLN A 43 5.27 31.83 -15.89
N ALA A 44 5.72 31.54 -17.12
CA ALA A 44 6.48 30.32 -17.43
C ALA A 44 7.83 30.22 -16.70
N ALA A 45 8.49 31.35 -16.43
CA ALA A 45 9.72 31.38 -15.63
C ALA A 45 9.43 31.07 -14.15
N LYS A 46 8.30 31.55 -13.62
CA LYS A 46 7.85 31.30 -12.25
C LYS A 46 7.50 29.83 -12.00
N LEU A 47 6.86 29.16 -12.96
CA LEU A 47 6.52 27.74 -12.86
C LEU A 47 7.79 26.86 -12.88
N GLY A 48 8.76 27.20 -13.74
CA GLY A 48 10.05 26.51 -13.79
C GLY A 48 10.87 26.66 -12.50
N GLY A 49 10.84 27.84 -11.86
CA GLY A 49 11.52 28.08 -10.58
C GLY A 49 10.99 27.20 -9.44
N VAL A 50 9.68 26.96 -9.38
CA VAL A 50 9.05 26.06 -8.38
C VAL A 50 9.48 24.61 -8.61
N GLN A 51 9.48 24.14 -9.86
CA GLN A 51 9.91 22.78 -10.20
C GLN A 51 11.39 22.54 -9.84
N GLN A 52 12.25 23.50 -10.15
CA GLN A 52 13.68 23.43 -9.83
C GLN A 52 13.95 23.48 -8.32
N LEU A 53 13.22 24.32 -7.58
CA LEU A 53 13.29 24.34 -6.13
C LEU A 53 12.87 22.98 -5.55
N SER A 54 11.76 22.42 -6.04
CA SER A 54 11.24 21.12 -5.57
C SER A 54 12.28 20.01 -5.77
N LYS A 55 12.93 19.95 -6.95
CA LYS A 55 14.02 19.00 -7.22
C LYS A 55 15.21 19.18 -6.26
N ALA A 56 15.65 20.42 -6.04
CA ALA A 56 16.76 20.71 -5.13
C ALA A 56 16.46 20.29 -3.68
N VAL A 57 15.23 20.54 -3.22
CA VAL A 57 14.78 20.15 -1.87
C VAL A 57 14.64 18.63 -1.75
N GLN A 58 14.15 17.94 -2.78
CA GLN A 58 14.06 16.46 -2.80
C GLN A 58 15.43 15.78 -2.70
N ILE A 59 16.48 16.34 -3.34
CA ILE A 59 17.86 15.83 -3.19
C ILE A 59 18.32 15.92 -1.73
N LEU A 60 18.03 17.05 -1.05
CA LEU A 60 18.36 17.23 0.37
C LEU A 60 17.60 16.24 1.26
N ILE A 61 16.30 16.02 1.00
CA ILE A 61 15.48 15.04 1.74
C ILE A 61 16.00 13.62 1.53
N LYS A 62 16.34 13.23 0.29
CA LYS A 62 16.88 11.89 -0.01
C LYS A 62 18.19 11.63 0.73
N ARG A 63 19.09 12.63 0.76
CA ARG A 63 20.35 12.53 1.51
C ARG A 63 20.10 12.42 3.02
N LEU A 64 19.18 13.22 3.55
CA LEU A 64 18.78 13.16 4.97
C LEU A 64 18.20 11.79 5.34
N ALA A 65 17.29 11.26 4.51
CA ALA A 65 16.66 9.96 4.72
C ALA A 65 17.67 8.81 4.76
N GLY A 66 18.69 8.84 3.90
CA GLY A 66 19.76 7.83 3.89
C GLY A 66 20.69 7.88 5.10
N GLN A 67 20.83 9.05 5.75
CA GLN A 67 21.77 9.24 6.87
C GLN A 67 21.10 9.15 8.25
N LYS A 68 19.80 9.47 8.36
CA LYS A 68 19.10 9.59 9.66
C LYS A 68 18.97 8.26 10.41
N GLY A 69 18.63 7.17 9.71
CA GLY A 69 18.38 5.86 10.34
C GLY A 69 19.64 5.32 11.03
N PRO A 70 20.77 5.22 10.31
CA PRO A 70 22.05 4.86 10.91
C PRO A 70 22.45 5.82 12.05
N ALA A 71 22.30 7.13 11.87
CA ALA A 71 22.67 8.12 12.89
C ALA A 71 21.82 7.99 14.17
N ALA A 72 20.52 7.72 14.06
CA ALA A 72 19.64 7.52 15.21
C ALA A 72 19.99 6.23 15.97
N ARG A 73 20.25 5.12 15.26
CA ARG A 73 20.68 3.87 15.89
C ARG A 73 22.02 4.00 16.59
N VAL A 74 23.01 4.62 15.95
CA VAL A 74 24.33 4.87 16.55
C VAL A 74 24.17 5.74 17.80
N MET A 75 23.42 6.85 17.71
CA MET A 75 23.16 7.72 18.85
C MET A 75 22.57 6.97 20.04
N VAL A 76 21.52 6.17 19.81
CA VAL A 76 20.85 5.42 20.89
C VAL A 76 21.76 4.32 21.45
N ALA A 77 22.47 3.59 20.58
CA ALA A 77 23.39 2.54 21.01
C ALA A 77 24.55 3.09 21.84
N GLU A 78 25.16 4.20 21.41
CA GLU A 78 26.23 4.87 22.16
C GLU A 78 25.71 5.41 23.50
N ALA A 79 24.52 6.01 23.53
CA ALA A 79 23.93 6.52 24.75
C ALA A 79 23.57 5.39 25.74
N TYR A 80 23.01 4.29 25.24
CA TYR A 80 22.71 3.09 26.02
C TYR A 80 24.00 2.48 26.58
N ASN A 81 25.05 2.33 25.75
CA ASN A 81 26.35 1.83 26.19
C ASN A 81 27.02 2.74 27.23
N ALA A 82 26.90 4.07 27.09
CA ALA A 82 27.39 5.03 28.07
C ALA A 82 26.64 4.88 29.41
N GLY A 83 25.31 4.75 29.38
CA GLY A 83 24.51 4.45 30.57
C GLY A 83 24.90 3.12 31.22
N TRP A 84 24.99 2.06 30.41
CA TRP A 84 25.36 0.71 30.82
C TRP A 84 26.71 0.68 31.54
N THR A 85 27.74 1.30 30.95
CA THR A 85 29.09 1.35 31.53
C THR A 85 29.17 2.22 32.78
N SER A 86 28.42 3.33 32.82
CA SER A 86 28.40 4.23 33.99
C SER A 86 27.90 3.56 35.27
N ALA A 87 26.92 2.66 35.16
CA ALA A 87 26.35 1.93 36.29
C ALA A 87 27.40 1.03 37.00
N LEU A 88 28.34 0.44 36.26
CA LEU A 88 29.47 -0.32 36.86
C LEU A 88 30.37 0.58 37.72
N ALA A 89 30.63 1.80 37.25
CA ALA A 89 31.51 2.74 37.91
C ALA A 89 30.94 3.30 39.23
N ASP A 90 29.65 3.07 39.52
CA ASP A 90 29.02 3.41 40.80
C ASP A 90 29.14 2.29 41.86
N LEU A 91 29.48 1.06 41.45
CA LEU A 91 29.56 -0.09 42.36
C LEU A 91 30.94 -0.28 43.02
N HIS A 92 31.85 0.69 42.85
CA HIS A 92 33.20 0.63 43.40
C HIS A 92 33.16 0.49 44.93
N GLY A 93 33.63 -0.66 45.43
CA GLY A 93 33.64 -1.01 46.85
C GLY A 93 32.91 -2.31 47.18
N ASN A 94 31.94 -2.73 46.35
CA ASN A 94 31.21 -3.99 46.52
C ASN A 94 31.57 -4.99 45.40
N LYS A 95 32.56 -5.84 45.66
CA LYS A 95 33.10 -6.81 44.68
C LYS A 95 32.07 -7.82 44.19
N ALA A 96 31.08 -8.18 45.02
CA ALA A 96 30.05 -9.14 44.69
C ALA A 96 29.06 -8.57 43.65
N LEU A 97 28.63 -7.31 43.83
CA LEU A 97 27.76 -6.62 42.88
C LEU A 97 28.47 -6.37 41.54
N VAL A 98 29.76 -6.03 41.56
CA VAL A 98 30.55 -5.87 40.33
C VAL A 98 30.61 -7.19 39.54
N ALA A 99 30.79 -8.33 40.21
CA ALA A 99 30.82 -9.63 39.54
C ALA A 99 29.47 -9.96 38.87
N LYS A 100 28.35 -9.80 39.59
CA LYS A 100 27.00 -9.97 39.02
C LYS A 100 26.74 -9.01 37.84
N ALA A 101 27.19 -7.76 37.95
CA ALA A 101 26.97 -6.75 36.92
C ALA A 101 27.73 -7.04 35.62
N VAL A 102 28.87 -7.73 35.68
CA VAL A 102 29.68 -8.12 34.52
C VAL A 102 29.02 -9.28 33.74
N GLU A 103 28.25 -10.14 34.41
CA GLU A 103 27.53 -11.25 33.78
C GLU A 103 26.24 -10.81 33.06
N ALA A 104 25.69 -9.64 33.40
CA ALA A 104 24.52 -9.08 32.74
C ALA A 104 24.82 -8.68 31.29
N ILE A 105 23.89 -8.99 30.37
CA ILE A 105 24.01 -8.70 28.93
C ILE A 105 23.16 -7.47 28.57
N PRO A 106 23.69 -6.50 27.78
CA PRO A 106 22.93 -5.35 27.30
C PRO A 106 21.65 -5.74 26.53
N ASN A 107 20.55 -5.05 26.79
CA ASN A 107 19.26 -5.32 26.15
C ASN A 107 19.18 -4.69 24.75
N ALA A 108 19.52 -5.47 23.71
CA ALA A 108 19.45 -5.02 22.32
C ALA A 108 18.03 -4.57 21.89
N ALA A 109 16.98 -5.15 22.47
CA ALA A 109 15.59 -4.76 22.19
C ALA A 109 15.23 -3.38 22.78
N ALA A 110 15.93 -2.92 23.82
CA ALA A 110 15.75 -1.56 24.36
C ALA A 110 16.34 -0.50 23.41
N ILE A 111 17.51 -0.79 22.81
CA ILE A 111 18.17 0.08 21.82
C ILE A 111 17.27 0.25 20.58
N GLU A 112 16.76 -0.83 20.00
CA GLU A 112 15.97 -0.74 18.77
C GLU A 112 14.61 -0.05 19.01
N ARG A 113 14.01 -0.22 20.19
CA ARG A 113 12.79 0.50 20.61
C ARG A 113 12.98 2.01 20.61
N VAL A 114 14.03 2.48 21.28
CA VAL A 114 14.31 3.92 21.38
C VAL A 114 14.73 4.48 20.02
N ALA A 115 15.51 3.74 19.23
CA ALA A 115 15.90 4.15 17.88
C ALA A 115 14.70 4.23 16.90
N SER A 116 13.77 3.28 16.99
CA SER A 116 12.54 3.27 16.20
C SER A 116 11.62 4.44 16.60
N SER A 117 11.46 4.72 17.89
CA SER A 117 10.71 5.87 18.38
C SER A 117 11.29 7.20 17.89
N VAL A 118 12.62 7.37 17.94
CA VAL A 118 13.30 8.56 17.39
C VAL A 118 13.03 8.68 15.88
N SER A 119 13.11 7.58 15.14
CA SER A 119 12.88 7.58 13.69
C SER A 119 11.44 7.94 13.32
N ALA A 120 10.46 7.44 14.08
CA ALA A 120 9.04 7.76 13.90
C ALA A 120 8.72 9.22 14.23
N ASP A 121 9.26 9.76 15.33
CA ASP A 121 9.06 11.16 15.71
C ASP A 121 9.64 12.13 14.69
N LEU A 122 10.81 11.80 14.11
CA LEU A 122 11.43 12.63 13.09
C LEU A 122 10.71 12.52 11.74
N GLY A 123 10.24 11.33 11.34
CA GLY A 123 9.52 11.12 10.08
C GLY A 123 8.28 12.01 9.93
N ARG A 124 7.50 12.19 11.01
CA ARG A 124 6.32 13.06 11.03
C ARG A 124 6.64 14.53 10.75
N VAL A 125 7.79 15.01 11.22
CA VAL A 125 8.22 16.40 11.04
C VAL A 125 8.89 16.61 9.68
N GLU A 126 9.60 15.60 9.18
CA GLU A 126 10.30 15.63 7.90
C GLU A 126 9.37 15.72 6.68
N ALA A 127 8.19 15.10 6.75
CA ALA A 127 7.23 15.11 5.63
C ALA A 127 6.90 16.54 5.18
N ASN A 128 6.87 17.49 6.10
CA ASN A 128 6.57 18.89 5.83
C ASN A 128 7.74 19.71 5.23
N ILE A 129 8.96 19.16 5.09
CA ILE A 129 10.13 19.88 4.55
C ILE A 129 9.89 20.40 3.13
N LEU A 130 9.43 19.53 2.22
CA LEU A 130 9.22 19.89 0.82
C LEU A 130 8.11 20.94 0.68
N ARG A 131 6.96 20.66 1.31
CA ARG A 131 5.79 21.54 1.28
C ARG A 131 6.11 22.92 1.83
N SER A 132 6.66 23.00 3.04
CA SER A 132 6.96 24.29 3.68
C SER A 132 7.98 25.11 2.89
N SER A 133 8.95 24.46 2.25
CA SER A 133 9.94 25.12 1.39
C SER A 133 9.31 25.72 0.12
N VAL A 134 8.42 24.97 -0.53
CA VAL A 134 7.69 25.43 -1.73
C VAL A 134 6.70 26.54 -1.37
N ASP A 135 5.97 26.40 -0.26
CA ASP A 135 5.00 27.38 0.21
C ASP A 135 5.69 28.69 0.63
N ALA A 136 6.84 28.61 1.31
CA ALA A 136 7.66 29.78 1.62
C ALA A 136 8.09 30.52 0.35
N TYR A 137 8.56 29.80 -0.68
CA TYR A 137 8.94 30.38 -1.96
C TYR A 137 7.76 31.04 -2.68
N ARG A 138 6.59 30.37 -2.72
CA ARG A 138 5.35 30.92 -3.30
C ARG A 138 4.86 32.15 -2.55
N ALA A 139 4.89 32.14 -1.22
CA ALA A 139 4.47 33.26 -0.38
C ALA A 139 5.33 34.51 -0.63
N VAL A 140 6.65 34.34 -0.81
CA VAL A 140 7.54 35.46 -1.16
C VAL A 140 7.22 36.01 -2.55
N GLN A 141 7.00 35.15 -3.55
CA GLN A 141 6.61 35.60 -4.88
C GLN A 141 5.27 36.35 -4.88
N ALA A 142 4.28 35.85 -4.16
CA ALA A 142 2.96 36.49 -4.03
C ALA A 142 3.06 37.86 -3.33
N ALA A 143 3.85 37.97 -2.27
CA ALA A 143 4.08 39.22 -1.56
C ALA A 143 4.74 40.29 -2.44
N GLY A 144 5.65 39.88 -3.33
CA GLY A 144 6.26 40.76 -4.33
C GLY A 144 5.24 41.29 -5.35
N ALA A 145 4.24 40.50 -5.73
CA ALA A 145 3.21 40.88 -6.70
C ALA A 145 2.12 41.79 -6.09
N ALA A 146 1.63 41.46 -4.89
CA ALA A 146 0.51 42.16 -4.25
C ALA A 146 0.83 43.63 -3.90
N ARG A 147 2.08 43.96 -3.56
CA ARG A 147 2.47 45.32 -3.14
C ARG A 147 2.78 46.28 -4.30
N ILE A 148 2.94 45.76 -5.51
CA ILE A 148 3.01 46.59 -6.73
C ILE A 148 1.66 47.31 -6.94
N LEU A 149 0.56 46.62 -6.70
CA LEU A 149 -0.80 47.16 -6.81
C LEU A 149 -1.10 48.24 -5.75
N ALA A 150 -0.35 48.25 -4.64
CA ALA A 150 -0.54 49.16 -3.52
C ALA A 150 0.44 50.35 -3.48
N GLY A 151 1.41 50.44 -4.39
CA GLY A 151 2.31 51.60 -4.57
C GLY A 151 3.29 51.94 -3.43
N THR A 152 3.34 51.18 -2.34
CA THR A 152 4.04 51.53 -1.09
C THR A 152 5.48 51.00 -0.96
N SER A 153 5.92 50.07 -1.82
CA SER A 153 7.28 49.51 -1.77
C SER A 153 7.67 48.83 -3.09
N THR A 154 8.98 48.68 -3.34
CA THR A 154 9.46 47.94 -4.52
C THR A 154 9.27 46.43 -4.35
N ARG A 155 9.10 45.69 -5.45
CA ARG A 155 8.97 44.21 -5.48
C ARG A 155 10.06 43.51 -4.67
N ARG A 156 11.32 43.96 -4.80
CA ARG A 156 12.46 43.40 -4.07
C ARG A 156 12.35 43.65 -2.56
N GLN A 157 11.98 44.86 -2.14
CA GLN A 157 11.79 45.17 -0.71
C GLN A 157 10.63 44.37 -0.10
N ALA A 158 9.51 44.24 -0.81
CA ALA A 158 8.36 43.45 -0.37
C ALA A 158 8.72 41.96 -0.21
N SER A 159 9.43 41.41 -1.19
CA SER A 159 9.88 40.01 -1.19
C SER A 159 10.92 39.75 -0.09
N GLN A 160 11.87 40.67 0.10
CA GLN A 160 12.87 40.62 1.16
C GLN A 160 12.23 40.65 2.56
N ALA A 161 11.20 41.50 2.77
CA ALA A 161 10.49 41.58 4.04
C ALA A 161 9.68 40.31 4.33
N MET A 162 9.02 39.73 3.32
CA MET A 162 8.31 38.45 3.48
C MET A 162 9.29 37.31 3.77
N TRP A 163 10.39 37.25 3.03
CA TRP A 163 11.41 36.23 3.22
C TRP A 163 12.06 36.28 4.61
N GLN A 164 12.32 37.48 5.13
CA GLN A 164 12.80 37.66 6.51
C GLN A 164 11.80 37.13 7.54
N ARG A 165 10.50 37.42 7.37
CA ARG A 165 9.45 36.92 8.27
C ARG A 165 9.41 35.38 8.28
N LEU A 166 9.51 34.75 7.11
CA LEU A 166 9.51 33.29 7.00
C LEU A 166 10.78 32.67 7.59
N THR A 167 11.94 33.29 7.35
CA THR A 167 13.21 32.86 7.95
C THR A 167 13.17 32.95 9.49
N ASP A 168 12.58 34.02 10.03
CA ASP A 168 12.42 34.21 11.48
C ASP A 168 11.53 33.15 12.13
N GLN A 169 10.49 32.71 11.41
CA GLN A 169 9.53 31.70 11.86
C GLN A 169 10.09 30.26 11.71
N GLY A 170 11.17 30.08 10.95
CA GLY A 170 11.66 28.79 10.51
C GLY A 170 10.97 28.38 9.21
N ILE A 171 11.75 28.20 8.14
CA ILE A 171 11.21 27.84 6.81
C ILE A 171 10.49 26.49 6.87
N VAL A 172 11.02 25.56 7.67
CA VAL A 172 10.39 24.26 7.99
C VAL A 172 9.92 24.25 9.45
N GLY A 173 9.34 25.35 9.88
CA GLY A 173 8.77 25.45 11.21
C GLY A 173 7.41 24.75 11.28
N PHE A 174 7.11 24.17 12.42
CA PHE A 174 5.78 23.58 12.68
C PHE A 174 5.30 23.98 14.08
N THR A 175 4.02 23.76 14.33
CA THR A 175 3.42 23.97 15.65
C THR A 175 3.06 22.62 16.22
N ASP A 176 3.50 22.32 17.44
CA ASP A 176 3.13 21.07 18.10
C ASP A 176 1.70 21.13 18.68
N SER A 177 1.21 19.99 19.17
CA SER A 177 -0.13 19.88 19.80
C SER A 177 -0.31 20.80 21.01
N ALA A 178 0.78 21.23 21.65
CA ALA A 178 0.77 22.18 22.76
C ALA A 178 0.83 23.65 22.29
N GLY A 179 0.72 23.92 20.99
CA GLY A 179 0.73 25.26 20.42
C GLY A 179 2.12 25.92 20.36
N ARG A 180 3.20 25.18 20.66
CA ARG A 180 4.57 25.70 20.63
C ARG A 180 5.10 25.66 19.20
N LYS A 181 5.73 26.76 18.79
CA LYS A 181 6.35 26.89 17.47
C LYS A 181 7.79 26.40 17.50
N TRP A 182 8.09 25.43 16.67
CA TRP A 182 9.39 24.78 16.58
C TRP A 182 10.07 25.10 15.26
N LYS A 183 11.38 25.33 15.31
CA LYS A 183 12.25 25.17 14.15
C LYS A 183 12.70 23.71 14.08
N LEU A 184 12.87 23.19 12.87
CA LEU A 184 13.25 21.80 12.62
C LEU A 184 14.50 21.39 13.41
N SER A 185 15.62 22.10 13.25
CA SER A 185 16.88 21.80 13.95
C SER A 185 16.76 21.83 15.48
N THR A 186 15.95 22.74 16.02
CA THR A 186 15.75 22.90 17.47
C THR A 186 14.87 21.78 18.04
N TYR A 187 13.88 21.33 17.28
CA TYR A 187 13.05 20.18 17.66
C TYR A 187 13.84 18.88 17.60
N VAL A 188 14.59 18.64 16.52
CA VAL A 188 15.43 17.44 16.38
C VAL A 188 16.45 17.37 17.50
N GLU A 189 17.10 18.49 17.86
CA GLU A 189 18.02 18.49 19.00
C GLU A 189 17.33 18.10 20.31
N MET A 190 16.13 18.62 20.55
CA MET A 190 15.33 18.25 21.73
C MET A 190 15.01 16.75 21.72
N VAL A 191 14.54 16.21 20.61
CA VAL A 191 14.22 14.78 20.44
C VAL A 191 15.48 13.91 20.64
N ALA A 192 16.58 14.27 19.97
CA ALA A 192 17.85 13.54 20.03
C ALA A 192 18.38 13.48 21.46
N ARG A 193 18.49 14.63 22.14
CA ARG A 193 18.99 14.68 23.53
C ARG A 193 18.08 13.94 24.50
N THR A 194 16.77 14.14 24.38
CA THR A 194 15.81 13.52 25.30
C THR A 194 15.85 12.00 25.17
N ASN A 195 15.95 11.48 23.94
CA ASN A 195 16.04 10.04 23.72
C ASN A 195 17.41 9.46 24.05
N ALA A 196 18.52 10.19 23.83
CA ALA A 196 19.83 9.78 24.33
C ALA A 196 19.86 9.68 25.86
N ALA A 197 19.29 10.67 26.57
CA ALA A 197 19.17 10.63 28.02
C ALA A 197 18.29 9.46 28.51
N ARG A 198 17.14 9.23 27.87
CA ARG A 198 16.27 8.09 28.17
C ARG A 198 16.96 6.75 27.94
N ALA A 199 17.71 6.59 26.83
CA ALA A 199 18.46 5.38 26.54
C ALA A 199 19.52 5.11 27.60
N ALA A 200 20.25 6.15 28.02
CA ALA A 200 21.26 6.03 29.08
C ALA A 200 20.63 5.67 30.44
N ILE A 201 19.53 6.32 30.82
CA ILE A 201 18.81 6.03 32.07
C ILE A 201 18.23 4.62 32.03
N GLN A 202 17.62 4.20 30.93
CA GLN A 202 17.10 2.84 30.79
C GLN A 202 18.21 1.80 30.93
N ALA A 203 19.37 2.02 30.32
CA ALA A 203 20.51 1.13 30.46
C ALA A 203 21.02 1.04 31.91
N GLN A 204 21.00 2.15 32.65
CA GLN A 204 21.33 2.16 34.08
C GLN A 204 20.29 1.37 34.88
N VAL A 205 18.99 1.58 34.63
CA VAL A 205 17.91 0.84 35.29
C VAL A 205 18.02 -0.66 35.00
N ASP A 206 18.11 -1.06 33.72
CA ASP A 206 18.22 -2.45 33.29
C ASP A 206 19.37 -3.16 34.01
N ARG A 207 20.52 -2.49 34.11
CA ARG A 207 21.72 -3.07 34.74
C ARG A 207 21.62 -3.14 36.25
N LEU A 208 21.06 -2.13 36.91
CA LEU A 208 20.89 -2.10 38.36
C LEU A 208 19.84 -3.12 38.81
N THR A 209 18.72 -3.24 38.08
CA THR A 209 17.71 -4.28 38.33
C THR A 209 18.30 -5.68 38.14
N ALA A 210 19.16 -5.91 37.14
CA ALA A 210 19.79 -7.21 36.91
C ALA A 210 20.71 -7.69 38.05
N ILE A 211 21.11 -6.79 38.95
CA ILE A 211 21.93 -7.11 40.13
C ILE A 211 21.19 -6.92 41.45
N ASP A 212 19.85 -6.81 41.41
CA ASP A 212 18.97 -6.60 42.56
C ASP A 212 19.25 -5.28 43.32
N GLN A 213 19.76 -4.25 42.64
CA GLN A 213 20.03 -2.94 43.22
C GLN A 213 18.88 -1.96 42.93
N ASP A 214 18.02 -1.75 43.93
CA ASP A 214 16.78 -0.97 43.77
C ASP A 214 16.93 0.53 44.07
N LEU A 215 17.94 0.95 44.86
CA LEU A 215 18.10 2.34 45.25
C LEU A 215 19.04 3.11 44.31
N VAL A 216 18.56 4.27 43.85
CA VAL A 216 19.30 5.20 42.99
C VAL A 216 19.30 6.61 43.56
N ILE A 217 20.30 7.40 43.22
CA ILE A 217 20.38 8.82 43.55
C ILE A 217 20.38 9.65 42.27
N VAL A 218 19.61 10.74 42.27
CA VAL A 218 19.56 11.69 41.15
C VAL A 218 20.78 12.61 41.20
N SER A 219 21.39 12.85 40.04
CA SER A 219 22.52 13.75 39.92
C SER A 219 22.19 15.18 40.37
N ASP A 220 23.21 15.92 40.78
CA ASP A 220 23.10 17.33 41.14
C ASP A 220 23.79 18.21 40.10
N HIS A 221 23.08 19.21 39.59
CA HIS A 221 23.58 20.09 38.53
C HIS A 221 23.18 21.54 38.79
N GLY A 222 24.15 22.44 38.98
CA GLY A 222 23.90 23.87 39.18
C GLY A 222 23.22 24.63 38.01
N GLY A 223 22.78 23.92 36.97
CA GLY A 223 21.96 24.35 35.85
C GLY A 223 20.49 23.90 35.93
N GLU A 224 19.99 23.55 37.11
CA GLU A 224 18.69 22.95 37.35
C GLU A 224 17.50 23.83 36.90
N CYS A 225 16.39 23.17 36.53
CA CYS A 225 15.12 23.84 36.31
C CYS A 225 14.20 23.68 37.53
N ALA A 226 13.10 24.44 37.57
CA ALA A 226 12.14 24.36 38.67
C ALA A 226 11.51 22.96 38.86
N LEU A 227 11.39 22.16 37.79
CA LEU A 227 10.81 20.82 37.83
C LEU A 227 11.75 19.78 38.46
N CYS A 228 13.04 19.85 38.14
CA CYS A 228 14.04 18.89 38.63
C CYS A 228 14.57 19.22 40.01
N ARG A 229 14.58 20.50 40.42
CA ARG A 229 15.19 20.97 41.68
C ARG A 229 14.80 20.13 42.90
N ARG A 230 13.53 19.70 43.00
CA ARG A 230 13.05 18.95 44.18
C ARG A 230 13.64 17.53 44.28
N PHE A 231 14.15 16.99 43.18
CA PHE A 231 14.67 15.64 43.10
C PHE A 231 16.20 15.61 43.12
N GLU A 232 16.88 16.75 43.08
CA GLU A 232 18.34 16.76 43.08
C GLU A 232 18.88 16.19 44.39
N SER A 233 19.83 15.26 44.26
CA SER A 233 20.36 14.47 45.40
C SER A 233 19.33 13.64 46.15
N ALA A 234 18.08 13.54 45.66
CA ALA A 234 17.06 12.69 46.25
C ALA A 234 17.39 11.21 45.96
N VAL A 235 17.17 10.37 46.96
CA VAL A 235 17.21 8.92 46.81
C VAL A 235 15.85 8.47 46.31
N LEU A 236 15.85 7.74 45.19
CA LEU A 236 14.68 7.14 44.58
C LEU A 236 14.80 5.62 44.62
N SER A 237 13.67 4.95 44.61
CA SER A 237 13.59 3.50 44.42
C SER A 237 13.17 3.18 42.99
N LEU A 238 13.66 2.09 42.41
CA LEU A 238 13.25 1.63 41.07
C LEU A 238 11.84 1.01 41.10
N SER A 239 11.52 0.25 42.15
CA SER A 239 10.25 -0.52 42.26
C SER A 239 9.74 -0.76 43.68
N GLY A 240 10.51 -0.40 44.70
CA GLY A 240 10.26 -0.62 46.12
C GLY A 240 9.52 0.50 46.86
N PRO A 241 9.38 0.37 48.20
CA PRO A 241 8.61 1.28 49.03
C PRO A 241 9.24 2.68 49.15
N THR A 242 8.39 3.70 49.27
CA THR A 242 8.78 5.10 49.49
C THR A 242 8.66 5.49 50.97
N GLY A 243 9.33 6.58 51.37
CA GLY A 243 9.43 7.02 52.76
C GLY A 243 10.67 6.47 53.48
N ASP A 244 10.62 6.38 54.81
CA ASP A 244 11.72 5.86 55.60
C ASP A 244 11.75 4.33 55.54
N VAL A 245 12.75 3.78 54.85
CA VAL A 245 12.94 2.33 54.67
C VAL A 245 14.18 1.86 55.42
N GLN A 246 14.08 0.69 56.05
CA GLN A 246 15.22 0.01 56.66
C GLN A 246 15.89 -0.86 55.59
N VAL A 247 17.15 -0.56 55.28
CA VAL A 247 17.94 -1.31 54.30
C VAL A 247 19.29 -1.69 54.91
N GLU A 248 19.83 -2.82 54.50
CA GLU A 248 21.14 -3.28 54.95
C GLU A 248 22.26 -2.37 54.39
N HIS A 249 23.30 -2.15 55.20
CA HIS A 249 24.46 -1.39 54.81
C HIS A 249 25.21 -2.10 53.67
N ALA A 250 25.60 -1.37 52.63
CA ALA A 250 26.12 -1.97 51.38
C ALA A 250 27.47 -2.70 51.48
N ILE A 251 28.14 -2.67 52.64
CA ILE A 251 29.48 -3.23 52.89
C ILE A 251 29.67 -3.80 54.31
N ASN A 252 28.70 -3.59 55.21
CA ASN A 252 28.74 -4.09 56.58
C ASN A 252 27.54 -5.03 56.75
N ASP A 253 27.82 -6.33 56.79
CA ASP A 253 26.77 -7.35 56.93
C ASP A 253 26.04 -7.19 58.28
N ASP A 254 24.74 -7.47 58.30
CA ASP A 254 23.85 -7.40 59.48
C ASP A 254 23.64 -5.99 60.10
N GLU A 255 24.11 -4.91 59.44
CA GLU A 255 23.87 -3.54 59.86
C GLU A 255 22.70 -2.92 59.08
N MET A 256 21.57 -2.68 59.74
CA MET A 256 20.42 -1.98 59.13
C MET A 256 20.54 -0.47 59.31
N ILE A 257 20.33 0.28 58.22
CA ILE A 257 20.29 1.74 58.23
C ILE A 257 18.96 2.26 57.67
N THR A 258 18.50 3.38 58.22
CA THR A 258 17.33 4.09 57.68
C THR A 258 17.72 4.96 56.51
N VAL A 259 17.12 4.73 55.34
CA VAL A 259 17.25 5.58 54.15
C VAL A 259 15.89 6.20 53.83
N HIS A 260 15.85 7.50 53.59
CA HIS A 260 14.64 8.19 53.15
C HIS A 260 14.53 8.14 51.62
N VAL A 261 13.52 7.44 51.10
CA VAL A 261 13.22 7.33 49.68
C VAL A 261 12.12 8.34 49.32
N GLU A 262 12.46 9.35 48.51
CA GLU A 262 11.57 10.47 48.19
C GLU A 262 10.37 10.03 47.32
N ALA A 263 10.63 9.17 46.33
CA ALA A 263 9.64 8.66 45.40
C ALA A 263 10.21 7.43 44.68
N THR A 264 9.33 6.70 43.98
CA THR A 264 9.80 5.79 42.93
C THR A 264 10.32 6.59 41.73
N LEU A 265 11.19 5.98 40.91
CA LEU A 265 11.71 6.59 39.69
C LEU A 265 10.58 7.01 38.74
N GLU A 266 9.56 6.16 38.61
CA GLU A 266 8.38 6.41 37.78
C GLU A 266 7.55 7.59 38.31
N GLU A 267 7.26 7.63 39.61
CA GLU A 267 6.57 8.79 40.21
C GLU A 267 7.38 10.08 40.05
N ALA A 268 8.70 10.01 40.18
CA ALA A 268 9.57 11.17 39.97
C ALA A 268 9.50 11.68 38.53
N GLN A 269 9.51 10.76 37.56
CA GLN A 269 9.33 11.06 36.13
C GLN A 269 7.97 11.69 35.84
N LEU A 270 6.87 11.11 36.35
CA LEU A 270 5.51 11.63 36.21
C LEU A 270 5.37 13.05 36.75
N ARG A 271 6.08 13.36 37.84
CA ARG A 271 6.06 14.69 38.42
C ARG A 271 7.01 15.67 37.68
N GLY A 272 7.82 15.22 36.73
CA GLY A 272 8.60 16.08 35.82
C GLY A 272 10.13 15.89 35.86
N LEU A 273 10.66 14.87 36.54
CA LEU A 273 12.07 14.48 36.41
C LEU A 273 12.34 13.95 34.99
N PHE A 274 13.51 14.24 34.43
CA PHE A 274 13.88 13.91 33.04
C PHE A 274 12.93 14.50 31.97
N HIS A 275 12.41 15.70 32.22
CA HIS A 275 11.69 16.47 31.21
C HIS A 275 12.52 16.68 29.92
N PRO A 276 11.92 17.09 28.79
CA PRO A 276 12.66 17.34 27.56
C PRO A 276 13.84 18.31 27.76
N MET A 277 15.01 17.98 27.20
CA MET A 277 16.30 18.69 27.40
C MET A 277 16.85 18.69 28.84
N CYS A 278 16.36 17.82 29.72
CA CYS A 278 16.95 17.63 31.04
C CYS A 278 18.41 17.15 30.92
N ARG A 279 19.25 17.53 31.90
CA ARG A 279 20.65 17.09 32.00
C ARG A 279 20.88 16.12 33.16
N HIS A 280 19.86 15.88 33.97
CA HIS A 280 19.94 14.97 35.11
C HIS A 280 20.08 13.54 34.63
N SER A 281 20.81 12.76 35.42
CA SER A 281 20.99 11.32 35.28
C SER A 281 20.84 10.67 36.66
N ILE A 282 20.89 9.34 36.70
CA ILE A 282 20.85 8.58 37.95
C ILE A 282 22.19 7.88 38.18
N SER A 283 22.43 7.49 39.42
CA SER A 283 23.57 6.70 39.87
C SER A 283 23.10 5.71 40.92
N SER A 284 23.83 4.60 41.10
CA SER A 284 23.53 3.67 42.20
C SER A 284 23.66 4.37 43.56
N TYR A 285 22.67 4.17 44.44
CA TYR A 285 22.76 4.59 45.83
C TYR A 285 23.12 3.36 46.67
N LEU A 286 24.32 3.36 47.26
CA LEU A 286 24.79 2.32 48.15
C LEU A 286 24.54 2.76 49.61
N PRO A 287 23.62 2.10 50.35
CA PRO A 287 23.34 2.43 51.75
C PRO A 287 24.61 2.50 52.60
N GLY A 288 24.82 3.63 53.28
CA GLY A 288 25.96 3.86 54.19
C GLY A 288 27.27 4.27 53.50
N VAL A 289 27.35 4.13 52.17
CA VAL A 289 28.55 4.47 51.37
C VAL A 289 28.34 5.74 50.55
N THR A 290 27.19 5.88 49.89
CA THR A 290 26.91 7.02 49.01
C THR A 290 26.64 8.30 49.81
N LYS A 291 27.37 9.38 49.50
CA LYS A 291 27.19 10.70 50.12
C LYS A 291 26.20 11.54 49.31
N THR A 292 25.15 12.06 49.97
CA THR A 292 24.15 12.97 49.37
C THR A 292 24.58 14.43 49.55
N PRO A 293 24.82 15.20 48.48
CA PRO A 293 24.96 16.66 48.56
C PRO A 293 23.68 17.31 49.14
N LYS A 294 23.82 18.48 49.80
CA LYS A 294 22.69 19.27 50.33
C LYS A 294 22.81 20.73 49.88
N ASN A 295 21.68 21.39 49.60
CA ASN A 295 21.53 22.84 49.33
C ASN A 295 22.24 23.37 48.07
N THR A 296 21.96 22.81 46.90
CA THR A 296 22.66 23.15 45.64
C THR A 296 21.90 24.14 44.74
N ALA A 297 20.70 24.56 45.16
CA ALA A 297 19.81 25.33 44.31
C ALA A 297 20.31 26.74 43.93
N ASP A 298 20.33 27.07 42.63
CA ASP A 298 20.74 28.39 42.09
C ASP A 298 19.68 29.07 41.17
N PRO A 299 18.58 29.62 41.74
CA PRO A 299 17.52 30.28 40.97
C PRO A 299 17.99 31.55 40.23
N ALA A 300 18.93 32.30 40.81
CA ALA A 300 19.45 33.52 40.21
C ALA A 300 20.32 33.20 38.97
N GLY A 301 21.14 32.16 39.06
CA GLY A 301 21.90 31.63 37.93
C GLY A 301 20.99 31.10 36.82
N ASP A 302 19.88 30.44 37.14
CA ASP A 302 18.93 29.96 36.12
C ASP A 302 18.36 31.13 35.30
N LYS A 303 17.86 32.18 35.96
CA LYS A 303 17.36 33.38 35.27
C LYS A 303 18.43 34.03 34.39
N ALA A 304 19.68 34.08 34.85
CA ALA A 304 20.79 34.63 34.09
C ALA A 304 21.14 33.75 32.86
N ARG A 305 21.10 32.42 32.99
CA ARG A 305 21.28 31.47 31.87
C ARG A 305 20.15 31.57 30.85
N GLN A 306 18.89 31.70 31.29
CA GLN A 306 17.75 31.91 30.40
C GLN A 306 17.90 33.20 29.58
N ARG A 307 18.38 34.29 30.21
CA ARG A 307 18.68 35.54 29.52
C ARG A 307 19.82 35.37 28.50
N GLN A 308 20.89 34.65 28.86
CA GLN A 308 21.97 34.32 27.92
C GLN A 308 21.41 33.57 26.69
N ARG A 309 20.60 32.52 26.89
CA ARG A 309 19.96 31.76 25.79
C ARG A 309 19.05 32.64 24.91
N ALA A 310 18.38 33.63 25.49
CA ALA A 310 17.57 34.58 24.73
C ALA A 310 18.42 35.47 23.81
N ILE A 311 19.59 35.91 24.28
CA ILE A 311 20.55 36.67 23.47
C ILE A 311 21.14 35.79 22.36
N GLU A 312 21.52 34.54 22.68
CA GLU A 312 22.03 33.57 21.69
C GLU A 312 21.01 33.34 20.56
N ARG A 313 19.72 33.14 20.89
CA ARG A 313 18.63 33.02 19.90
C ARG A 313 18.54 34.24 18.99
N LYS A 314 18.73 35.46 19.52
CA LYS A 314 18.72 36.68 18.72
C LYS A 314 19.93 36.78 17.80
N ILE A 315 21.12 36.39 18.26
CA ILE A 315 22.31 36.35 17.41
C ILE A 315 22.09 35.37 16.24
N ARG A 316 21.58 34.17 16.51
CA ARG A 316 21.25 33.17 15.47
C ARG A 316 20.24 33.68 14.45
N GLN A 317 19.15 34.28 14.94
CA GLN A 317 18.11 34.89 14.11
C GLN A 317 18.71 35.87 13.09
N TYR A 318 19.64 36.75 13.51
CA TYR A 318 20.25 37.70 12.58
C TYR A 318 21.31 37.09 11.66
N LYS A 319 22.00 36.01 12.07
CA LYS A 319 22.90 35.27 11.17
C LYS A 319 22.14 34.51 10.08
N GLU A 320 20.98 33.94 10.40
CA GLU A 320 20.09 33.34 9.39
C GLU A 320 19.56 34.38 8.39
N ARG A 321 19.19 35.57 8.88
CA ARG A 321 18.83 36.70 8.00
C ARG A 321 19.97 37.15 7.11
N GLU A 322 21.21 37.13 7.62
CA GLU A 322 22.41 37.42 6.83
C GLU A 322 22.63 36.34 5.75
N LEU A 323 22.43 35.07 6.10
CA LEU A 323 22.56 33.93 5.19
C LEU A 323 21.51 33.96 4.06
N GLY A 324 20.25 34.25 4.41
CA GLY A 324 19.14 34.31 3.48
C GLY A 324 18.94 35.67 2.80
N ALA A 325 19.81 36.66 2.99
CA ALA A 325 19.59 37.99 2.42
C ALA A 325 19.53 37.94 0.87
N LEU A 326 18.47 38.50 0.30
CA LEU A 326 18.28 38.60 -1.16
C LEU A 326 19.01 39.81 -1.75
N THR A 327 19.38 40.80 -0.93
CA THR A 327 20.09 42.01 -1.35
C THR A 327 21.33 42.30 -0.50
N PRO A 328 22.35 42.99 -1.04
CA PRO A 328 23.53 43.40 -0.28
C PRO A 328 23.20 44.30 0.92
N GLU A 329 22.21 45.18 0.79
CA GLU A 329 21.80 46.11 1.86
C GLU A 329 21.17 45.35 3.03
N ALA A 330 20.30 44.37 2.73
CA ALA A 330 19.70 43.50 3.74
C ALA A 330 20.76 42.66 4.47
N LYS A 331 21.76 42.16 3.74
CA LYS A 331 22.90 41.43 4.30
C LYS A 331 23.72 42.30 5.25
N ALA A 332 24.04 43.54 4.83
CA ALA A 332 24.77 44.50 5.66
C ALA A 332 23.98 44.88 6.93
N ALA A 333 22.68 45.12 6.80
CA ALA A 333 21.80 45.43 7.94
C ALA A 333 21.73 44.28 8.96
N ALA A 334 21.63 43.03 8.49
CA ALA A 334 21.67 41.84 9.34
C ALA A 334 23.01 41.71 10.07
N LYS A 335 24.14 41.91 9.38
CA LYS A 335 25.49 41.86 9.95
C LYS A 335 25.71 42.89 11.06
N VAL A 336 25.17 44.11 10.91
CA VAL A 336 25.20 45.15 11.97
C VAL A 336 24.45 44.66 13.21
N LYS A 337 23.28 44.03 13.03
CA LYS A 337 22.49 43.48 14.15
C LYS A 337 23.18 42.31 14.84
N VAL A 338 23.86 41.43 14.10
CA VAL A 338 24.70 40.37 14.70
C VAL A 338 25.73 40.98 15.65
N LYS A 339 26.48 42.00 15.20
CA LYS A 339 27.48 42.69 16.04
C LYS A 339 26.84 43.35 17.28
N GLN A 340 25.67 43.97 17.12
CA GLN A 340 24.93 44.60 18.22
C GLN A 340 24.56 43.58 19.30
N TRP A 341 23.97 42.44 18.93
CA TRP A 341 23.58 41.40 19.88
C TRP A 341 24.77 40.67 20.50
N GLN A 342 25.87 40.51 19.77
CA GLN A 342 27.13 40.04 20.34
C GLN A 342 27.72 41.03 21.35
N GLY A 343 27.48 42.34 21.20
CA GLY A 343 27.75 43.34 22.23
C GLY A 343 26.95 43.09 23.50
N ILE A 344 25.62 42.96 23.36
CA ILE A 344 24.71 42.64 24.47
C ILE A 344 25.11 41.35 25.20
N MET A 345 25.60 40.32 24.47
CA MET A 345 26.13 39.10 25.08
C MET A 345 27.34 39.37 25.97
N ARG A 346 28.29 40.19 25.51
CA ARG A 346 29.49 40.55 26.30
C ARG A 346 29.11 41.31 27.56
N ASP A 347 28.15 42.23 27.47
CA ASP A 347 27.67 42.99 28.62
C ASP A 347 26.96 42.09 29.64
N HIS A 348 26.13 41.15 29.18
CA HIS A 348 25.47 40.14 30.02
C HIS A 348 26.48 39.26 30.76
N LEU A 349 27.51 38.76 30.07
CA LEU A 349 28.55 37.92 30.69
C LEU A 349 29.41 38.71 31.70
N ARG A 350 29.67 40.00 31.43
CA ARG A 350 30.36 40.87 32.40
C ARG A 350 29.55 41.06 33.68
N ALA A 351 28.23 41.19 33.56
CA ALA A 351 27.32 41.30 34.70
C ALA A 351 27.14 39.97 35.48
N HIS A 352 27.50 38.83 34.87
CA HIS A 352 27.33 37.49 35.46
C HIS A 352 28.61 36.65 35.32
N PRO A 353 29.65 36.87 36.15
CA PRO A 353 30.97 36.24 36.00
C PRO A 353 31.00 34.70 36.06
N LYS A 354 29.97 34.07 36.64
CA LYS A 354 29.82 32.61 36.67
C LYS A 354 29.41 32.01 35.31
N LEU A 355 28.93 32.83 34.38
CA LEU A 355 28.50 32.38 33.05
C LEU A 355 29.68 32.38 32.06
N LYS A 356 29.73 31.35 31.21
CA LYS A 356 30.69 31.23 30.12
C LYS A 356 30.00 31.50 28.78
N ARG A 357 30.67 32.24 27.89
CA ARG A 357 30.22 32.40 26.50
C ARG A 357 30.25 31.05 25.80
N GLN A 358 29.23 30.75 25.00
CA GLN A 358 29.18 29.52 24.21
C GLN A 358 29.04 29.87 22.73
N PRO A 359 30.15 30.17 22.02
CA PRO A 359 30.10 30.65 20.63
C PRO A 359 29.38 29.69 19.67
N HIS A 360 29.44 28.38 19.89
CA HIS A 360 28.75 27.39 19.07
C HIS A 360 27.22 27.59 19.08
N ARG A 361 26.63 28.02 20.21
CA ARG A 361 25.20 28.34 20.31
C ARG A 361 24.82 29.57 19.50
N GLU A 362 25.78 30.35 19.02
CA GLU A 362 25.50 31.48 18.13
C GLU A 362 25.48 31.05 16.65
N ALA A 363 25.79 29.81 16.29
CA ALA A 363 25.83 29.35 14.89
C ALA A 363 24.43 29.08 14.30
N ILE A 364 24.32 29.07 12.97
CA ILE A 364 23.05 28.85 12.26
C ILE A 364 22.55 27.41 12.52
N GLY A 365 21.27 27.26 12.82
CA GLY A 365 20.67 25.97 13.21
C GLY A 365 21.12 25.46 14.59
N ALA A 366 22.15 26.03 15.21
CA ALA A 366 22.66 25.53 16.48
C ALA A 366 21.64 25.72 17.62
N GLY A 367 21.50 24.70 18.47
CA GLY A 367 20.81 24.83 19.75
C GLY A 367 21.81 24.81 20.90
N SER A 368 21.57 23.97 21.89
CA SER A 368 22.31 23.86 23.14
C SER A 368 23.53 22.94 23.04
N ILE A 369 23.57 22.06 22.03
CA ILE A 369 24.60 21.04 21.81
C ILE A 369 25.67 21.55 20.81
N PRO A 370 26.98 21.47 21.11
CA PRO A 370 28.04 21.83 20.18
C PRO A 370 28.08 20.89 18.95
N ARG A 371 28.66 21.35 17.84
CA ARG A 371 28.95 20.45 16.71
C ARG A 371 30.03 19.46 17.11
N VAL A 372 29.87 18.21 16.72
CA VAL A 372 30.92 17.20 16.88
C VAL A 372 31.93 17.37 15.73
N ALA A 373 33.22 17.48 16.04
CA ALA A 373 34.26 17.39 15.01
C ALA A 373 34.34 15.93 14.58
N SER A 374 33.86 15.58 13.37
CA SER A 374 33.87 14.20 12.92
C SER A 374 35.25 13.80 12.38
N ASP A 375 35.87 12.80 13.02
CA ASP A 375 36.96 12.00 12.42
C ASP A 375 36.39 10.88 11.49
N ALA A 376 35.07 10.73 11.41
CA ALA A 376 34.38 9.71 10.62
C ALA A 376 33.61 10.30 9.42
N GLN A 377 34.09 9.99 8.21
CA GLN A 377 33.44 9.66 6.92
C GLN A 377 32.00 10.13 6.54
N VAL A 378 31.33 11.05 7.24
CA VAL A 378 30.10 11.67 6.74
C VAL A 378 30.47 13.05 6.21
N ALA A 379 30.58 13.16 4.89
CA ALA A 379 30.78 14.46 4.24
C ALA A 379 29.67 15.42 4.69
N PRO A 380 30.01 16.66 5.11
CA PRO A 380 29.01 17.63 5.53
C PRO A 380 27.94 17.77 4.44
N VAL A 381 26.67 17.73 4.82
CA VAL A 381 25.57 17.99 3.87
C VAL A 381 25.72 19.40 3.28
N ALA A 382 26.35 20.29 4.05
CA ALA A 382 26.74 21.64 3.67
C ALA A 382 28.13 21.68 3.04
N ASP A 383 28.23 21.63 1.70
CA ASP A 383 29.10 22.57 0.97
C ASP A 383 28.94 22.66 -0.55
N VAL A 384 27.89 22.08 -1.13
CA VAL A 384 27.59 22.32 -2.55
C VAL A 384 26.10 22.59 -2.64
N ILE A 385 25.70 23.77 -3.16
CA ILE A 385 24.48 23.80 -3.98
C ILE A 385 24.71 22.66 -4.95
N PRO A 386 24.00 21.51 -4.89
CA PRO A 386 24.45 20.31 -5.60
C PRO A 386 24.87 20.71 -7.01
N GLN A 387 26.05 20.28 -7.50
CA GLN A 387 26.50 20.70 -8.83
C GLN A 387 25.39 20.46 -9.87
N GLN A 388 24.64 19.37 -9.68
CA GLN A 388 23.38 19.02 -10.34
C GLN A 388 22.28 20.13 -10.35
N VAL A 389 22.16 20.94 -9.30
CA VAL A 389 21.24 22.10 -9.20
C VAL A 389 21.74 23.29 -10.03
N LEU A 390 23.06 23.42 -10.23
CA LEU A 390 23.68 24.38 -11.15
C LEU A 390 23.67 23.85 -12.61
N ASP A 391 23.83 22.54 -12.80
CA ASP A 391 23.83 21.86 -14.12
C ASP A 391 22.45 21.88 -14.79
N LEU A 392 21.36 21.87 -13.99
CA LEU A 392 19.99 22.05 -14.48
C LEU A 392 19.75 23.39 -15.21
N ASP A 393 20.60 24.40 -15.00
CA ASP A 393 20.56 25.67 -15.75
C ASP A 393 21.39 25.60 -17.06
N VAL A 394 22.38 24.69 -17.15
CA VAL A 394 23.23 24.47 -18.34
C VAL A 394 22.45 23.74 -19.45
N ASP A 395 21.67 22.72 -19.09
CA ASP A 395 20.81 21.99 -20.03
C ASP A 395 19.75 22.88 -20.67
N ARG A 396 19.22 23.83 -19.89
CA ARG A 396 18.25 24.81 -20.38
C ARG A 396 18.91 25.91 -21.21
N ALA A 397 20.15 26.28 -20.92
CA ALA A 397 20.93 27.19 -21.77
C ALA A 397 21.23 26.54 -23.13
N ARG A 398 21.53 25.23 -23.16
CA ARG A 398 21.70 24.46 -24.41
C ARG A 398 20.41 24.38 -25.22
N ALA A 399 19.30 23.96 -24.60
CA ALA A 399 17.99 23.90 -25.26
C ALA A 399 17.48 25.28 -25.72
N ARG A 400 17.73 26.35 -24.95
CA ARG A 400 17.40 27.72 -25.32
C ARG A 400 18.25 28.22 -26.48
N ARG A 401 19.52 27.79 -26.58
CA ARG A 401 20.42 28.13 -27.68
C ARG A 401 19.95 27.48 -28.97
N GLU A 402 19.60 26.20 -28.94
CA GLU A 402 19.01 25.45 -30.07
C GLU A 402 17.67 26.05 -30.51
N GLN A 403 16.80 26.44 -29.57
CA GLN A 403 15.50 27.05 -29.89
C GLN A 403 15.64 28.48 -30.46
N LEU A 404 16.57 29.29 -29.94
CA LEU A 404 16.87 30.63 -30.48
C LEU A 404 17.58 30.56 -31.84
N GLU A 405 18.34 29.49 -32.10
CA GLU A 405 18.99 29.24 -33.38
C GLU A 405 17.96 28.81 -34.44
N ALA A 406 16.99 27.97 -34.07
CA ALA A 406 15.83 27.66 -34.90
C ALA A 406 14.93 28.88 -35.18
N GLU A 407 14.65 29.71 -34.17
CA GLU A 407 13.90 30.98 -34.34
C GLU A 407 14.69 32.00 -35.19
N ARG A 408 16.02 32.02 -35.13
CA ARG A 408 16.87 32.88 -35.96
C ARG A 408 16.87 32.45 -37.43
N VAL A 409 16.86 31.15 -37.70
CA VAL A 409 16.77 30.61 -39.07
C VAL A 409 15.41 30.95 -39.69
N GLU A 410 14.32 30.79 -38.94
CA GLU A 410 12.98 31.13 -39.42
C GLU A 410 12.77 32.64 -39.57
N ARG A 411 13.29 33.44 -38.63
CA ARG A 411 13.27 34.91 -38.73
C ARG A 411 14.10 35.42 -39.90
N ARG A 412 15.25 34.82 -40.23
CA ARG A 412 16.04 35.17 -41.43
C ARG A 412 15.25 34.88 -42.71
N ARG A 413 14.57 33.73 -42.77
CA ARG A 413 13.73 33.34 -43.91
C ARG A 413 12.57 34.30 -44.13
N LEU A 414 11.93 34.75 -43.05
CA LEU A 414 10.84 35.75 -43.09
C LEU A 414 11.35 37.17 -43.37
N GLU A 415 12.52 37.55 -42.83
CA GLU A 415 13.15 38.86 -43.08
C GLU A 415 13.70 38.98 -44.51
N GLU A 416 14.20 37.91 -45.13
CA GLU A 416 14.58 37.90 -46.55
C GLU A 416 13.36 38.05 -47.47
N GLN A 417 12.23 37.42 -47.12
CA GLN A 417 10.96 37.60 -47.84
C GLN A 417 10.40 39.03 -47.68
N ALA A 418 10.52 39.63 -46.49
CA ALA A 418 10.04 41.00 -46.23
C ALA A 418 10.96 42.09 -46.81
N ARG A 419 12.29 41.89 -46.79
CA ARG A 419 13.28 42.83 -47.38
C ARG A 419 13.17 42.89 -48.90
N ALA A 420 12.82 41.78 -49.56
CA ALA A 420 12.53 41.76 -50.99
C ALA A 420 11.27 42.56 -51.36
N GLN A 421 10.31 42.73 -50.43
CA GLN A 421 9.10 43.53 -50.64
C GLN A 421 9.25 45.00 -50.21
N ALA A 422 10.05 45.31 -49.19
CA ALA A 422 10.22 46.67 -48.65
C ALA A 422 11.26 47.52 -49.41
N ALA A 423 12.25 46.91 -50.08
CA ALA A 423 13.25 47.64 -50.87
C ALA A 423 12.67 48.29 -52.14
N ALA A 424 11.49 47.86 -52.60
CA ALA A 424 10.77 48.47 -53.72
C ALA A 424 9.98 49.75 -53.34
N LEU A 425 9.73 49.98 -52.03
CA LEU A 425 8.87 51.07 -51.55
C LEU A 425 9.67 52.25 -50.92
N ALA A 426 10.94 52.04 -50.54
CA ALA A 426 11.76 53.02 -49.80
C ALA A 426 12.64 53.93 -50.68
N GLU A 427 12.69 53.71 -52.00
CA GLU A 427 13.41 54.57 -52.96
C GLU A 427 12.61 55.84 -53.32
N GLU A 428 11.28 55.84 -53.09
CA GLU A 428 10.37 56.94 -53.43
C GLU A 428 10.27 58.01 -52.32
N GLN A 429 10.57 57.67 -51.05
CA GLN A 429 10.36 58.56 -49.89
C GLN A 429 11.59 59.35 -49.42
N ARG A 430 12.81 59.03 -49.89
CA ARG A 430 14.03 59.78 -49.54
C ARG A 430 14.21 61.11 -50.28
N ARG A 431 13.31 61.48 -51.21
CA ARG A 431 13.37 62.75 -51.96
C ARG A 431 12.60 63.92 -51.29
N ALA A 432 12.05 63.75 -50.09
CA ALA A 432 11.06 64.68 -49.53
C ALA A 432 11.43 65.42 -48.22
N GLU A 433 12.56 65.14 -47.55
CA GLU A 433 12.82 65.72 -46.21
C GLU A 433 14.22 66.37 -46.08
N GLU A 434 14.71 67.00 -47.15
CA GLU A 434 15.95 67.80 -47.18
C GLU A 434 15.76 69.29 -46.79
N ALA A 435 14.68 69.70 -46.10
CA ALA A 435 14.31 71.13 -46.03
C ALA A 435 14.35 71.85 -44.66
N ASP A 436 14.56 71.21 -43.51
CA ASP A 436 14.29 71.84 -42.19
C ASP A 436 15.45 71.90 -41.17
N GLU A 437 16.70 71.70 -41.60
CA GLU A 437 17.87 71.62 -40.70
C GLU A 437 18.80 72.86 -40.70
N ALA A 438 18.39 73.95 -41.35
CA ALA A 438 19.23 75.13 -41.58
C ALA A 438 19.20 76.22 -40.47
N GLU A 439 18.34 76.12 -39.45
CA GLU A 439 18.22 77.15 -38.39
C GLU A 439 18.90 76.75 -37.06
N ARG A 440 19.16 75.46 -36.83
CA ARG A 440 19.91 74.98 -35.65
C ARG A 440 21.42 75.23 -35.73
N GLN A 441 21.94 75.48 -36.93
CA GLN A 441 23.38 75.51 -37.21
C GLN A 441 24.11 76.83 -36.87
N ARG A 442 23.42 77.87 -36.36
CA ARG A 442 24.07 79.17 -36.03
C ARG A 442 24.33 79.43 -34.54
N LEU A 443 23.74 78.68 -33.61
CA LEU A 443 23.99 78.85 -32.16
C LEU A 443 24.91 77.77 -31.54
N LEU A 444 25.31 76.75 -32.32
CA LEU A 444 26.22 75.68 -31.88
C LEU A 444 27.72 76.02 -32.09
N VAL A 445 28.03 76.93 -33.02
CA VAL A 445 29.42 77.13 -33.51
C VAL A 445 30.32 77.88 -32.52
N GLU A 446 29.78 78.70 -31.60
CA GLU A 446 30.59 79.41 -30.60
C GLU A 446 30.83 78.61 -29.30
N ALA A 447 29.94 77.67 -28.94
CA ALA A 447 30.13 76.77 -27.80
C ALA A 447 31.06 75.59 -28.11
N GLU A 448 31.21 75.22 -29.38
CA GLU A 448 32.00 74.07 -29.82
C GLU A 448 33.52 74.35 -29.85
N LYS A 449 33.92 75.61 -30.02
CA LYS A 449 35.34 75.98 -30.12
C LYS A 449 36.09 75.88 -28.79
N ALA A 450 35.49 76.29 -27.68
CA ALA A 450 36.11 76.22 -26.35
C ALA A 450 36.11 74.80 -25.75
N ARG A 451 35.21 73.92 -26.20
CA ARG A 451 35.11 72.53 -25.77
C ARG A 451 36.08 71.60 -26.50
N ARG A 452 36.38 71.87 -27.78
CA ARG A 452 37.30 71.06 -28.61
C ARG A 452 38.76 71.06 -28.14
N GLU A 453 39.25 72.15 -27.55
CA GLU A 453 40.63 72.23 -27.08
C GLU A 453 40.86 71.44 -25.77
N ALA A 454 39.86 71.34 -24.90
CA ALA A 454 39.91 70.53 -23.68
C ALA A 454 39.62 69.02 -23.92
N GLU A 455 38.72 68.69 -24.85
CA GLU A 455 38.40 67.30 -25.21
C GLU A 455 39.51 66.60 -26.02
N ALA A 456 40.30 67.34 -26.82
CA ALA A 456 41.39 66.76 -27.61
C ALA A 456 42.55 66.21 -26.75
N ALA A 457 42.88 66.91 -25.66
CA ALA A 457 43.93 66.45 -24.73
C ALA A 457 43.48 65.27 -23.85
N ALA A 458 42.20 65.20 -23.48
CA ALA A 458 41.64 64.10 -22.71
C ALA A 458 41.41 62.82 -23.54
N ARG A 459 41.02 62.95 -24.82
CA ARG A 459 40.83 61.80 -25.73
C ARG A 459 42.14 61.07 -26.05
N ALA A 460 43.25 61.79 -26.25
CA ALA A 460 44.53 61.16 -26.58
C ALA A 460 45.12 60.30 -25.44
N LEU A 461 44.81 60.64 -24.18
CA LEU A 461 45.21 59.86 -23.00
C LEU A 461 44.30 58.63 -22.81
N ALA A 462 42.98 58.82 -22.94
CA ALA A 462 42.00 57.74 -22.83
C ALA A 462 42.12 56.69 -23.95
N GLU A 463 42.45 57.09 -25.19
CA GLU A 463 42.63 56.18 -26.33
C GLU A 463 43.86 55.29 -26.19
N ARG A 464 44.95 55.77 -25.54
CA ARG A 464 46.13 54.95 -25.24
C ARG A 464 45.86 53.93 -24.13
N GLU A 465 45.20 54.34 -23.05
CA GLU A 465 44.84 53.45 -21.93
C GLU A 465 43.78 52.42 -22.34
N GLU A 466 42.83 52.78 -23.21
CA GLU A 466 41.82 51.85 -23.74
C GLU A 466 42.42 50.85 -24.75
N ALA A 467 43.40 51.26 -25.55
CA ALA A 467 44.10 50.36 -26.48
C ALA A 467 44.96 49.32 -25.75
N GLU A 468 45.67 49.70 -24.68
CA GLU A 468 46.44 48.76 -23.85
C GLU A 468 45.52 47.77 -23.11
N ARG A 469 44.39 48.24 -22.57
CA ARG A 469 43.43 47.38 -21.88
C ARG A 469 42.72 46.40 -22.81
N LYS A 470 42.40 46.83 -24.04
CA LYS A 470 41.83 45.95 -25.08
C LYS A 470 42.84 44.90 -25.55
N ALA A 471 44.11 45.27 -25.71
CA ALA A 471 45.17 44.33 -26.09
C ALA A 471 45.42 43.27 -25.00
N GLU A 472 45.33 43.66 -23.71
CA GLU A 472 45.45 42.73 -22.58
C GLU A 472 44.21 41.83 -22.42
N GLU A 473 43.00 42.37 -22.58
CA GLU A 473 41.76 41.57 -22.61
C GLU A 473 41.75 40.58 -23.77
N GLU A 474 42.22 40.98 -24.96
CA GLU A 474 42.30 40.10 -26.12
C GLU A 474 43.34 38.98 -25.92
N ARG A 475 44.49 39.29 -25.32
CA ARG A 475 45.51 38.29 -24.96
C ARG A 475 44.97 37.26 -23.96
N LEU A 476 44.33 37.71 -22.88
CA LEU A 476 43.73 36.83 -21.87
C LEU A 476 42.55 36.03 -22.43
N ARG A 477 41.77 36.61 -23.35
CA ARG A 477 40.67 35.91 -24.03
C ARG A 477 41.18 34.80 -24.94
N LEU A 478 42.24 35.04 -25.70
CA LEU A 478 42.87 34.04 -26.56
C LEU A 478 43.50 32.90 -25.74
N GLU A 479 44.10 33.23 -24.59
CA GLU A 479 44.69 32.24 -23.68
C GLU A 479 43.61 31.36 -23.01
N ALA A 480 42.51 31.96 -22.55
CA ALA A 480 41.36 31.23 -22.01
C ALA A 480 40.62 30.40 -23.08
N GLU A 481 40.59 30.88 -24.32
CA GLU A 481 40.02 30.14 -25.46
C GLU A 481 40.88 28.94 -25.86
N ALA A 482 42.21 29.10 -25.86
CA ALA A 482 43.13 27.99 -26.09
C ALA A 482 43.04 26.91 -25.00
N GLU A 483 42.90 27.31 -23.73
CA GLU A 483 42.72 26.37 -22.62
C GLU A 483 41.36 25.67 -22.65
N ARG A 484 40.29 26.38 -23.03
CA ARG A 484 38.95 25.80 -23.23
C ARG A 484 38.96 24.75 -24.34
N VAL A 485 39.63 25.03 -25.47
CA VAL A 485 39.75 24.08 -26.58
C VAL A 485 40.57 22.85 -26.18
N ARG A 486 41.62 23.00 -25.37
CA ARG A 486 42.40 21.88 -24.83
C ARG A 486 41.55 20.97 -23.92
N LEU A 487 40.79 21.57 -23.01
CA LEU A 487 39.91 20.83 -22.09
C LEU A 487 38.73 20.15 -22.82
N GLU A 488 38.13 20.81 -23.82
CA GLU A 488 37.09 20.21 -24.65
C GLU A 488 37.61 19.04 -25.50
N ALA A 489 38.87 19.08 -25.93
CA ALA A 489 39.50 17.96 -26.64
C ALA A 489 39.76 16.76 -25.71
N GLU A 490 40.28 17.00 -24.50
CA GLU A 490 40.48 15.96 -23.47
C GLU A 490 39.15 15.33 -23.02
N GLU A 491 38.10 16.14 -22.87
CA GLU A 491 36.78 15.69 -22.48
C GLU A 491 36.13 14.85 -23.58
N ARG A 492 36.26 15.25 -24.86
CA ARG A 492 35.80 14.44 -26.00
C ARG A 492 36.52 13.10 -26.11
N GLU A 493 37.82 13.08 -25.84
CA GLU A 493 38.59 11.84 -25.87
C GLU A 493 38.22 10.90 -24.71
N ARG A 494 37.98 11.46 -23.53
CA ARG A 494 37.48 10.72 -22.36
C ARG A 494 36.07 10.19 -22.60
N GLN A 495 35.20 10.98 -23.22
CA GLN A 495 33.83 10.59 -23.52
C GLN A 495 33.78 9.50 -24.59
N ARG A 496 34.66 9.55 -25.60
CA ARG A 496 34.80 8.47 -26.59
C ARG A 496 35.26 7.16 -25.95
N ARG A 497 36.23 7.20 -25.02
CA ARG A 497 36.64 6.00 -24.27
C ARG A 497 35.52 5.41 -23.42
N LEU A 498 34.74 6.26 -22.75
CA LEU A 498 33.59 5.81 -21.95
C LEU A 498 32.45 5.26 -22.81
N GLU A 499 32.24 5.81 -24.01
CA GLU A 499 31.26 5.28 -24.97
C GLU A 499 31.71 3.94 -25.56
N GLU A 500 32.99 3.79 -25.90
CA GLU A 500 33.57 2.52 -26.36
C GLU A 500 33.49 1.44 -25.26
N GLU A 501 33.81 1.78 -24.00
CA GLU A 501 33.67 0.86 -22.85
C GLU A 501 32.20 0.51 -22.55
N ALA A 502 31.28 1.47 -22.66
CA ALA A 502 29.86 1.25 -22.44
C ALA A 502 29.21 0.45 -23.58
N GLU A 503 29.69 0.58 -24.82
CA GLU A 503 29.26 -0.23 -25.95
C GLU A 503 29.78 -1.67 -25.82
N GLN A 504 31.04 -1.85 -25.39
CA GLN A 504 31.60 -3.16 -25.13
C GLN A 504 30.86 -3.88 -23.98
N ALA A 505 30.59 -3.18 -22.88
CA ALA A 505 29.82 -3.72 -21.75
C ALA A 505 28.37 -4.07 -22.14
N ARG A 506 27.75 -3.29 -23.04
CA ARG A 506 26.42 -3.59 -23.59
C ARG A 506 26.43 -4.84 -24.47
N ARG A 507 27.41 -5.00 -25.36
CA ARG A 507 27.55 -6.21 -26.19
C ARG A 507 27.82 -7.45 -25.35
N GLU A 508 28.62 -7.34 -24.29
CA GLU A 508 28.87 -8.45 -23.36
C GLU A 508 27.63 -8.80 -22.53
N ALA A 509 26.85 -7.80 -22.11
CA ALA A 509 25.59 -7.99 -21.39
C ALA A 509 24.49 -8.57 -22.29
N GLU A 510 24.37 -8.13 -23.53
CA GLU A 510 23.44 -8.67 -24.53
C GLU A 510 23.81 -10.10 -24.90
N ALA A 511 25.08 -10.40 -25.14
CA ALA A 511 25.55 -11.75 -25.41
C ALA A 511 25.32 -12.69 -24.21
N LYS A 512 25.49 -12.18 -22.98
CA LYS A 512 25.20 -12.94 -21.75
C LYS A 512 23.70 -13.20 -21.59
N ALA A 513 22.86 -12.18 -21.80
CA ALA A 513 21.41 -12.28 -21.71
C ALA A 513 20.84 -13.20 -22.81
N GLU A 514 21.39 -13.16 -24.02
CA GLU A 514 21.01 -14.06 -25.11
C GLU A 514 21.42 -15.50 -24.81
N ARG A 515 22.60 -15.73 -24.23
CA ARG A 515 23.03 -17.08 -23.83
C ARG A 515 22.18 -17.64 -22.68
N GLU A 516 21.88 -16.82 -21.68
CA GLU A 516 20.99 -17.19 -20.58
C GLU A 516 19.56 -17.45 -21.06
N ARG A 517 19.07 -16.65 -22.03
CA ARG A 517 17.76 -16.86 -22.65
C ARG A 517 17.71 -18.15 -23.47
N LEU A 518 18.73 -18.44 -24.28
CA LEU A 518 18.82 -19.68 -25.05
C LEU A 518 19.00 -20.91 -24.15
N GLU A 519 19.75 -20.79 -23.06
CA GLU A 519 19.87 -21.85 -22.05
C GLU A 519 18.55 -22.07 -21.28
N ALA A 520 17.78 -21.01 -21.01
CA ALA A 520 16.46 -21.09 -20.41
C ALA A 520 15.39 -21.64 -21.37
N GLU A 521 15.39 -21.22 -22.64
CA GLU A 521 14.52 -21.77 -23.68
C GLU A 521 14.82 -23.25 -23.93
N ALA A 522 16.10 -23.64 -24.02
CA ALA A 522 16.50 -25.04 -24.16
C ALA A 522 16.18 -25.89 -22.92
N ARG A 523 16.23 -25.31 -21.71
CA ARG A 523 15.80 -25.98 -20.48
C ARG A 523 14.29 -26.15 -20.44
N ALA A 524 13.53 -25.10 -20.75
CA ALA A 524 12.06 -25.14 -20.81
C ALA A 524 11.56 -26.11 -21.89
N GLU A 525 12.23 -26.18 -23.05
CA GLU A 525 11.88 -27.11 -24.11
C GLU A 525 12.25 -28.56 -23.75
N ARG A 526 13.38 -28.80 -23.06
CA ARG A 526 13.70 -30.13 -22.51
C ARG A 526 12.73 -30.56 -21.43
N GLU A 527 12.36 -29.66 -20.51
CA GLU A 527 11.37 -29.94 -19.47
C GLU A 527 9.98 -30.16 -20.07
N ARG A 528 9.61 -29.42 -21.13
CA ARG A 528 8.36 -29.63 -21.87
C ARG A 528 8.36 -30.95 -22.64
N LEU A 529 9.44 -31.31 -23.32
CA LEU A 529 9.57 -32.59 -24.02
C LEU A 529 9.64 -33.77 -23.05
N GLU A 530 10.27 -33.61 -21.87
CA GLU A 530 10.23 -34.62 -20.82
C GLU A 530 8.85 -34.71 -20.16
N ALA A 531 8.12 -33.61 -20.01
CA ALA A 531 6.75 -33.61 -19.50
C ALA A 531 5.76 -34.20 -20.51
N GLU A 532 5.90 -33.89 -21.81
CA GLU A 532 5.12 -34.51 -22.88
C GLU A 532 5.45 -36.01 -22.98
N ARG A 533 6.73 -36.41 -22.95
CA ARG A 533 7.12 -37.83 -22.94
C ARG A 533 6.60 -38.56 -21.69
N ARG A 534 6.67 -37.94 -20.50
CA ARG A 534 6.12 -38.52 -19.27
C ARG A 534 4.60 -38.59 -19.31
N ALA A 535 3.92 -37.58 -19.84
CA ALA A 535 2.47 -37.61 -20.00
C ALA A 535 2.03 -38.64 -21.04
N GLU A 536 2.80 -38.84 -22.11
CA GLU A 536 2.52 -39.84 -23.15
C GLU A 536 2.85 -41.26 -22.65
N GLU A 537 3.95 -41.45 -21.90
CA GLU A 537 4.29 -42.69 -21.19
C GLU A 537 3.29 -43.00 -20.08
N GLU A 538 2.81 -42.01 -19.33
CA GLU A 538 1.78 -42.16 -18.29
C GLU A 538 0.40 -42.40 -18.89
N ARG A 539 0.06 -41.77 -20.02
CA ARG A 539 -1.20 -42.01 -20.73
C ARG A 539 -1.20 -43.37 -21.43
N ALA A 540 -0.08 -43.80 -22.01
CA ALA A 540 0.09 -45.16 -22.53
C ALA A 540 0.14 -46.19 -21.39
N ARG A 541 0.71 -45.86 -20.23
CA ARG A 541 0.66 -46.71 -19.03
C ARG A 541 -0.75 -46.81 -18.47
N LEU A 542 -1.50 -45.71 -18.41
CA LEU A 542 -2.88 -45.67 -17.93
C LEU A 542 -3.85 -46.31 -18.94
N GLU A 543 -3.63 -46.18 -20.25
CA GLU A 543 -4.38 -46.91 -21.28
C GLU A 543 -4.04 -48.40 -21.29
N ALA A 544 -2.77 -48.77 -21.06
CA ALA A 544 -2.37 -50.17 -20.87
C ALA A 544 -2.85 -50.76 -19.54
N GLU A 545 -2.87 -49.97 -18.44
CA GLU A 545 -3.43 -50.35 -17.14
C GLU A 545 -4.95 -50.41 -17.19
N ALA A 546 -5.64 -49.53 -17.93
CA ALA A 546 -7.09 -49.57 -18.12
C ALA A 546 -7.51 -50.73 -19.04
N ALA A 547 -6.74 -51.01 -20.11
CA ALA A 547 -6.94 -52.19 -20.96
C ALA A 547 -6.58 -53.51 -20.25
N ALA A 548 -5.65 -53.49 -19.28
CA ALA A 548 -5.29 -54.64 -18.46
C ALA A 548 -6.18 -54.84 -17.22
N ARG A 549 -6.96 -53.82 -16.79
CA ARG A 549 -7.86 -53.86 -15.62
C ARG A 549 -9.34 -54.06 -15.93
N ALA A 550 -9.72 -54.27 -17.20
CA ALA A 550 -11.09 -54.65 -17.53
C ALA A 550 -11.32 -56.13 -17.14
N THR A 551 -11.63 -56.40 -15.87
CA THR A 551 -11.83 -57.76 -15.32
C THR A 551 -13.28 -58.22 -15.25
N VAL A 552 -14.23 -57.41 -15.74
CA VAL A 552 -15.54 -57.92 -16.18
C VAL A 552 -15.48 -58.09 -17.70
N PRO A 553 -15.42 -59.33 -18.22
CA PRO A 553 -15.51 -59.56 -19.66
C PRO A 553 -16.83 -59.01 -20.19
N ASN A 554 -16.78 -58.16 -21.22
CA ASN A 554 -17.96 -57.72 -21.96
C ASN A 554 -18.85 -58.94 -22.26
N GLY A 555 -20.02 -59.04 -21.62
CA GLY A 555 -20.99 -60.10 -21.87
C GLY A 555 -21.12 -61.22 -20.82
N ASP A 556 -20.13 -61.47 -19.93
CA ASP A 556 -20.16 -62.61 -19.00
C ASP A 556 -19.88 -62.23 -17.54
N PHE A 557 -20.89 -62.37 -16.69
CA PHE A 557 -20.89 -62.05 -15.26
C PHE A 557 -20.80 -63.29 -14.37
N SER A 558 -20.60 -64.49 -14.93
CA SER A 558 -20.57 -65.75 -14.17
C SER A 558 -19.47 -65.85 -13.11
N ASN A 559 -18.39 -65.10 -13.27
CA ASN A 559 -17.25 -65.06 -12.35
C ASN A 559 -17.42 -64.08 -11.17
N LEU A 560 -18.53 -63.32 -11.13
CA LEU A 560 -18.80 -62.40 -10.04
C LEU A 560 -19.29 -63.14 -8.80
N ARG A 561 -18.73 -62.81 -7.63
CA ARG A 561 -19.14 -63.38 -6.34
C ARG A 561 -20.18 -62.49 -5.67
N GLN A 562 -21.37 -63.02 -5.38
CA GLN A 562 -22.37 -62.26 -4.63
C GLN A 562 -21.89 -62.05 -3.18
N ILE A 563 -21.84 -60.79 -2.74
CA ILE A 563 -21.37 -60.37 -1.41
C ILE A 563 -22.42 -59.60 -0.61
N GLY A 564 -23.55 -59.22 -1.23
CA GLY A 564 -24.61 -58.50 -0.54
C GLY A 564 -26.01 -58.67 -1.16
N PRO A 565 -27.04 -58.21 -0.44
CA PRO A 565 -28.44 -58.42 -0.81
C PRO A 565 -28.88 -57.54 -1.98
N GLN A 566 -30.11 -57.77 -2.46
CA GLN A 566 -30.79 -56.92 -3.43
C GLN A 566 -31.13 -55.56 -2.81
N GLY A 567 -30.83 -54.46 -3.51
CA GLY A 567 -31.09 -53.09 -3.06
C GLY A 567 -32.18 -52.34 -3.85
N GLY A 568 -32.73 -52.92 -4.92
CA GLY A 568 -33.67 -52.24 -5.83
C GLY A 568 -34.85 -53.11 -6.30
N SER A 569 -35.72 -52.55 -7.14
CA SER A 569 -36.98 -53.20 -7.57
C SER A 569 -36.79 -54.31 -8.62
N ASN A 570 -35.74 -54.24 -9.43
CA ASN A 570 -35.35 -55.31 -10.35
C ASN A 570 -34.52 -56.37 -9.60
N PRO A 571 -34.65 -57.67 -9.93
CA PRO A 571 -33.80 -58.73 -9.38
C PRO A 571 -32.32 -58.39 -9.56
N GLY A 572 -31.59 -58.29 -8.47
CA GLY A 572 -30.20 -57.83 -8.45
C GLY A 572 -29.52 -58.10 -7.11
N GLY A 573 -28.25 -57.69 -7.00
CA GLY A 573 -27.47 -57.86 -5.79
C GLY A 573 -26.12 -57.15 -5.87
N LEU A 574 -25.43 -57.10 -4.73
CA LEU A 574 -24.05 -56.61 -4.66
C LEU A 574 -23.08 -57.78 -4.91
N PHE A 575 -22.16 -57.58 -5.83
CA PHE A 575 -21.17 -58.55 -6.26
C PHE A 575 -19.75 -57.98 -6.14
N GLU A 576 -18.77 -58.88 -6.11
CA GLU A 576 -17.36 -58.56 -6.09
C GLU A 576 -16.66 -59.35 -7.20
N ASP A 577 -15.76 -58.69 -7.94
CA ASP A 577 -14.90 -59.36 -8.92
C ASP A 577 -13.62 -59.93 -8.27
N ALA A 578 -12.77 -60.57 -9.07
CA ALA A 578 -11.54 -61.20 -8.59
C ALA A 578 -10.52 -60.20 -8.02
N ASP A 579 -10.62 -58.91 -8.39
CA ASP A 579 -9.73 -57.84 -7.93
C ASP A 579 -10.27 -57.11 -6.69
N GLY A 580 -11.44 -57.49 -6.21
CA GLY A 580 -12.08 -56.86 -5.05
C GLY A 580 -12.88 -55.59 -5.39
N ASN A 581 -13.14 -55.29 -6.68
CA ASN A 581 -14.05 -54.20 -7.01
C ASN A 581 -15.50 -54.65 -6.74
N ARG A 582 -16.29 -53.72 -6.19
CA ARG A 582 -17.70 -53.94 -5.88
C ARG A 582 -18.59 -53.46 -7.03
N TRP A 583 -19.50 -54.31 -7.45
CA TRP A 583 -20.43 -54.11 -8.56
C TRP A 583 -21.85 -54.36 -8.09
N TYR A 584 -22.78 -53.46 -8.39
CA TYR A 584 -24.21 -53.73 -8.24
C TYR A 584 -24.74 -54.30 -9.56
N VAL A 585 -25.12 -55.58 -9.56
CA VAL A 585 -25.62 -56.25 -10.77
C VAL A 585 -27.13 -56.35 -10.70
N LYS A 586 -27.83 -55.90 -11.75
CA LYS A 586 -29.29 -56.01 -11.88
C LYS A 586 -29.72 -56.59 -13.22
N THR A 587 -30.82 -57.33 -13.19
CA THR A 587 -31.45 -57.90 -14.38
C THR A 587 -32.31 -56.83 -15.06
N GLN A 588 -32.13 -56.69 -16.37
CA GLN A 588 -32.81 -55.71 -17.21
C GLN A 588 -33.99 -56.32 -17.94
N LYS A 589 -34.98 -55.48 -18.28
CA LYS A 589 -36.19 -55.92 -19.00
C LYS A 589 -35.92 -56.27 -20.47
N SER A 590 -34.94 -55.63 -21.09
CA SER A 590 -34.48 -55.90 -22.45
C SER A 590 -33.07 -55.37 -22.67
N GLU A 591 -32.42 -55.78 -23.76
CA GLU A 591 -31.12 -55.22 -24.18
C GLU A 591 -31.17 -53.71 -24.36
N GLN A 592 -32.31 -53.18 -24.84
CA GLN A 592 -32.50 -51.74 -24.98
C GLN A 592 -32.56 -51.01 -23.64
N HIS A 593 -33.04 -51.65 -22.56
CA HIS A 593 -32.98 -51.04 -21.21
C HIS A 593 -31.55 -51.01 -20.69
N ALA A 594 -30.76 -52.07 -20.93
CA ALA A 594 -29.34 -52.09 -20.59
C ALA A 594 -28.56 -51.01 -21.37
N ALA A 595 -28.77 -50.92 -22.69
CA ALA A 595 -28.20 -49.91 -23.57
C ALA A 595 -28.55 -48.48 -23.13
N ASN A 596 -29.82 -48.26 -22.73
CA ASN A 596 -30.31 -46.95 -22.28
C ASN A 596 -29.57 -46.47 -21.02
N GLU A 597 -29.41 -47.35 -20.04
CA GLU A 597 -28.74 -47.03 -18.78
C GLU A 597 -27.24 -46.76 -18.98
N ILE A 598 -26.57 -47.58 -19.80
CA ILE A 598 -25.15 -47.40 -20.15
C ILE A 598 -24.94 -46.06 -20.89
N ALA A 599 -25.78 -45.76 -21.88
CA ALA A 599 -25.70 -44.50 -22.61
C ALA A 599 -25.90 -43.31 -21.67
N ALA A 600 -26.88 -43.37 -20.77
CA ALA A 600 -27.15 -42.30 -19.82
C ALA A 600 -25.97 -42.05 -18.87
N ALA A 601 -25.40 -43.10 -18.27
CA ALA A 601 -24.24 -42.98 -17.39
C ALA A 601 -23.01 -42.41 -18.12
N ARG A 602 -22.75 -42.85 -19.36
CA ARG A 602 -21.67 -42.32 -20.20
C ARG A 602 -21.89 -40.86 -20.59
N LEU A 603 -23.12 -40.46 -20.91
CA LEU A 603 -23.46 -39.07 -21.24
C LEU A 603 -23.35 -38.14 -20.01
N TYR A 604 -23.74 -38.60 -18.82
CA TYR A 604 -23.46 -37.88 -17.58
C TYR A 604 -21.97 -37.70 -17.36
N THR A 605 -21.18 -38.78 -17.51
CA THR A 605 -19.72 -38.74 -17.38
C THR A 605 -19.09 -37.77 -18.39
N ALA A 606 -19.54 -37.77 -19.65
CA ALA A 606 -19.06 -36.86 -20.68
C ALA A 606 -19.39 -35.38 -20.37
N ALA A 607 -20.52 -35.13 -19.70
CA ALA A 607 -20.88 -33.80 -19.18
C ALA A 607 -20.12 -33.43 -17.89
N GLY A 608 -19.18 -34.27 -17.43
CA GLY A 608 -18.44 -34.07 -16.19
C GLY A 608 -19.29 -34.23 -14.93
N ILE A 609 -20.34 -35.05 -15.00
CA ILE A 609 -21.17 -35.45 -13.85
C ILE A 609 -20.79 -36.87 -13.45
N LEU A 610 -20.46 -37.08 -12.18
CA LEU A 610 -20.09 -38.39 -11.66
C LEU A 610 -21.26 -39.36 -11.82
N ALA A 611 -21.05 -40.44 -12.55
CA ALA A 611 -22.00 -41.53 -12.77
C ALA A 611 -21.25 -42.87 -12.72
N PRO A 612 -21.91 -43.97 -12.34
CA PRO A 612 -21.24 -45.26 -12.23
C PRO A 612 -20.77 -45.74 -13.60
N GLU A 613 -19.65 -46.45 -13.60
CA GLU A 613 -19.22 -47.24 -14.74
C GLU A 613 -20.20 -48.43 -14.90
N ILE A 614 -20.86 -48.54 -16.04
CA ILE A 614 -21.87 -49.59 -16.29
C ILE A 614 -21.47 -50.45 -17.49
N HIS A 615 -21.49 -51.77 -17.29
CA HIS A 615 -21.24 -52.78 -18.32
C HIS A 615 -22.49 -53.64 -18.56
N ALA A 616 -22.71 -54.05 -19.81
CA ALA A 616 -23.74 -55.03 -20.17
C ALA A 616 -23.17 -56.46 -20.09
N GLY A 617 -23.98 -57.41 -19.64
CA GLY A 617 -23.58 -58.81 -19.55
C GLY A 617 -24.71 -59.73 -19.12
N ARG A 618 -24.38 -60.99 -18.84
CA ARG A 618 -25.33 -62.07 -18.50
C ARG A 618 -24.67 -63.08 -17.56
N GLY A 619 -25.48 -63.89 -16.87
CA GLY A 619 -25.00 -65.06 -16.15
C GLY A 619 -24.47 -64.82 -14.73
N ALA A 620 -24.74 -63.66 -14.12
CA ALA A 620 -24.39 -63.40 -12.73
C ALA A 620 -25.01 -64.47 -11.79
N PRO A 621 -24.22 -65.11 -10.91
CA PRO A 621 -24.72 -66.17 -10.02
C PRO A 621 -25.89 -65.71 -9.15
N GLY A 622 -26.96 -66.51 -9.10
CA GLY A 622 -28.13 -66.24 -8.26
C GLY A 622 -29.16 -65.26 -8.85
N LEU A 623 -28.90 -64.70 -10.04
CA LEU A 623 -29.86 -63.86 -10.76
C LEU A 623 -30.55 -64.61 -11.92
N PRO A 624 -31.78 -64.21 -12.31
CA PRO A 624 -32.45 -64.79 -13.47
C PRO A 624 -31.66 -64.63 -14.78
N ASP A 625 -31.82 -65.60 -15.69
CA ASP A 625 -31.32 -65.49 -17.07
C ASP A 625 -31.99 -64.31 -17.80
N GLY A 626 -31.18 -63.49 -18.46
CA GLY A 626 -31.63 -62.25 -19.09
C GLY A 626 -30.49 -61.26 -19.30
N PRO A 627 -30.72 -60.14 -20.00
CA PRO A 627 -29.73 -59.06 -20.06
C PRO A 627 -29.54 -58.49 -18.66
N GLN A 628 -28.30 -58.26 -18.25
CA GLN A 628 -27.93 -57.72 -16.95
C GLN A 628 -27.01 -56.50 -17.15
N THR A 629 -27.01 -55.60 -16.18
CA THR A 629 -26.02 -54.51 -16.09
C THR A 629 -25.27 -54.60 -14.78
N ALA A 630 -23.95 -54.46 -14.84
CA ALA A 630 -23.08 -54.34 -13.68
C ALA A 630 -22.65 -52.88 -13.54
N SER A 631 -23.11 -52.21 -12.48
CA SER A 631 -22.77 -50.82 -12.17
C SER A 631 -21.73 -50.77 -11.07
N ARG A 632 -20.59 -50.13 -11.31
CA ARG A 632 -19.52 -50.02 -10.31
C ARG A 632 -20.01 -49.22 -9.11
N VAL A 633 -19.77 -49.74 -7.90
CA VAL A 633 -20.15 -49.04 -6.67
C VAL A 633 -19.25 -47.83 -6.49
N ILE A 634 -19.87 -46.64 -6.45
CA ILE A 634 -19.20 -45.38 -6.13
C ILE A 634 -19.12 -45.23 -4.61
N GLU A 635 -17.97 -44.76 -4.12
CA GLU A 635 -17.80 -44.40 -2.72
C GLU A 635 -18.47 -43.04 -2.43
N GLY A 636 -19.49 -43.06 -1.57
CA GLY A 636 -20.24 -41.87 -1.17
C GLY A 636 -21.26 -42.21 -0.09
N ARG A 637 -21.87 -41.18 0.49
CA ARG A 637 -22.92 -41.32 1.49
C ARG A 637 -24.24 -40.73 1.00
N GLU A 638 -25.34 -41.28 1.49
CA GLU A 638 -26.64 -40.62 1.41
C GLU A 638 -26.58 -39.29 2.17
N ALA A 639 -27.29 -38.28 1.65
CA ALA A 639 -27.25 -36.93 2.19
C ALA A 639 -28.64 -36.30 2.12
N SER A 640 -28.90 -35.36 3.04
CA SER A 640 -30.17 -34.66 3.08
C SER A 640 -30.35 -33.75 1.85
N PRO A 641 -31.59 -33.36 1.52
CA PRO A 641 -31.84 -32.45 0.40
C PRO A 641 -31.10 -31.13 0.53
N GLY A 642 -30.90 -30.64 1.76
CA GLY A 642 -30.16 -29.41 2.03
C GLY A 642 -28.68 -29.53 1.67
N GLU A 643 -28.05 -30.66 1.98
CA GLU A 643 -26.66 -30.94 1.65
C GLU A 643 -26.47 -31.17 0.14
N LEU A 644 -27.43 -31.81 -0.52
CA LEU A 644 -27.38 -32.09 -1.95
C LEU A 644 -27.72 -30.87 -2.81
N ARG A 645 -28.50 -29.90 -2.30
CA ARG A 645 -29.09 -28.82 -3.09
C ARG A 645 -28.06 -28.04 -3.90
N MET A 646 -26.97 -27.60 -3.28
CA MET A 646 -25.93 -26.82 -3.97
C MET A 646 -25.12 -27.67 -4.97
N PRO A 647 -24.48 -28.78 -4.55
CA PRO A 647 -23.65 -29.55 -5.48
C PRO A 647 -24.46 -30.25 -6.59
N ALA A 648 -25.72 -30.63 -6.35
CA ALA A 648 -26.56 -31.26 -7.38
C ALA A 648 -26.95 -30.29 -8.52
N ARG A 649 -27.05 -28.98 -8.26
CA ARG A 649 -27.44 -27.96 -9.26
C ARG A 649 -26.45 -27.84 -10.41
N ALA A 650 -25.18 -28.16 -10.17
CA ALA A 650 -24.17 -28.19 -11.21
C ALA A 650 -24.53 -29.17 -12.34
N GLY A 651 -25.23 -30.28 -12.03
CA GLY A 651 -25.68 -31.28 -13.00
C GLY A 651 -27.06 -31.06 -13.60
N PHE A 652 -27.75 -29.98 -13.22
CA PHE A 652 -29.17 -29.77 -13.58
C PHE A 652 -29.44 -29.81 -15.09
N ALA A 653 -28.69 -29.07 -15.90
CA ALA A 653 -28.93 -29.06 -17.35
C ALA A 653 -28.66 -30.43 -17.98
N ALA A 654 -27.75 -31.25 -17.41
CA ALA A 654 -27.55 -32.63 -17.86
C ALA A 654 -28.76 -33.51 -17.49
N ASP A 655 -29.31 -33.35 -16.28
CA ASP A 655 -30.55 -34.03 -15.86
C ASP A 655 -31.72 -33.66 -16.79
N ALA A 656 -31.85 -32.37 -17.15
CA ALA A 656 -32.86 -31.90 -18.08
C ALA A 656 -32.60 -32.37 -19.53
N TRP A 657 -31.36 -32.26 -20.01
CA TRP A 657 -30.94 -32.69 -21.35
C TRP A 657 -31.23 -34.17 -21.58
N LEU A 658 -30.91 -35.02 -20.61
CA LEU A 658 -31.15 -36.46 -20.66
C LEU A 658 -32.59 -36.85 -20.27
N ALA A 659 -33.46 -35.87 -19.97
CA ALA A 659 -34.82 -36.08 -19.51
C ALA A 659 -34.91 -37.03 -18.30
N ASN A 660 -33.98 -36.94 -17.35
CA ASN A 660 -33.97 -37.81 -16.18
C ASN A 660 -34.98 -37.33 -15.13
N TRP A 661 -36.21 -37.84 -15.21
CA TRP A 661 -37.29 -37.46 -14.30
C TRP A 661 -37.12 -37.97 -12.87
N ASP A 662 -36.19 -38.91 -12.68
CA ASP A 662 -35.94 -39.56 -11.39
C ASP A 662 -34.54 -39.25 -10.85
N ALA A 663 -33.89 -38.19 -11.34
CA ALA A 663 -32.51 -37.86 -10.98
C ALA A 663 -32.28 -37.73 -9.46
N ALA A 664 -33.28 -37.24 -8.71
CA ALA A 664 -33.25 -37.16 -7.26
C ALA A 664 -33.63 -38.48 -6.57
N GLY A 665 -34.52 -39.29 -7.15
CA GLY A 665 -35.16 -40.39 -6.43
C GLY A 665 -36.23 -39.88 -5.44
N LEU A 666 -36.94 -40.81 -4.80
CA LEU A 666 -38.04 -40.46 -3.89
C LEU A 666 -37.53 -39.93 -2.55
N ASP A 667 -36.43 -40.50 -2.06
CA ASP A 667 -35.80 -40.19 -0.78
C ASP A 667 -34.38 -39.63 -0.94
N PHE A 668 -34.08 -39.08 -2.12
CA PHE A 668 -32.73 -38.59 -2.49
C PHE A 668 -31.68 -39.69 -2.66
N ASP A 669 -32.15 -40.93 -2.79
CA ASP A 669 -31.40 -42.18 -2.88
C ASP A 669 -30.70 -42.37 -4.23
N ASN A 670 -31.12 -41.66 -5.28
CA ASN A 670 -30.43 -41.70 -6.58
C ASN A 670 -29.20 -40.77 -6.64
N MET A 671 -28.86 -40.12 -5.53
CA MET A 671 -27.72 -39.21 -5.40
C MET A 671 -26.83 -39.56 -4.20
N LEU A 672 -25.52 -39.68 -4.41
CA LEU A 672 -24.55 -39.83 -3.31
C LEU A 672 -23.62 -38.63 -3.23
N LEU A 673 -23.40 -38.12 -2.03
CA LEU A 673 -22.37 -37.12 -1.76
C LEU A 673 -21.04 -37.85 -1.54
N THR A 674 -20.07 -37.57 -2.40
CA THR A 674 -18.73 -38.14 -2.32
C THR A 674 -17.90 -37.47 -1.22
N PRO A 675 -16.81 -38.08 -0.73
CA PRO A 675 -15.90 -37.44 0.23
C PRO A 675 -15.29 -36.12 -0.28
N GLY A 676 -15.20 -35.93 -1.60
CA GLY A 676 -14.71 -34.70 -2.24
C GLY A 676 -15.76 -33.58 -2.36
N GLY A 677 -17.02 -33.83 -1.96
CA GLY A 677 -18.10 -32.83 -2.01
C GLY A 677 -18.92 -32.82 -3.30
N ASP A 678 -18.56 -33.63 -4.31
CA ASP A 678 -19.35 -33.80 -5.53
C ASP A 678 -20.54 -34.74 -5.32
N VAL A 679 -21.59 -34.58 -6.14
CA VAL A 679 -22.75 -35.49 -6.15
C VAL A 679 -22.70 -36.44 -7.34
N ALA A 680 -22.69 -37.73 -7.05
CA ALA A 680 -22.81 -38.79 -8.05
C ALA A 680 -24.28 -39.15 -8.33
N ARG A 681 -24.62 -39.35 -9.61
CA ARG A 681 -25.93 -39.88 -10.06
C ARG A 681 -25.83 -41.39 -10.17
N ILE A 682 -26.37 -42.12 -9.19
CA ILE A 682 -26.14 -43.57 -9.08
C ILE A 682 -27.17 -44.42 -9.84
N ASP A 683 -28.37 -43.90 -10.07
CA ASP A 683 -29.36 -44.53 -10.95
C ASP A 683 -29.67 -43.63 -12.16
N THR A 684 -29.43 -44.17 -13.35
CA THR A 684 -29.66 -43.48 -14.63
C THR A 684 -30.77 -44.13 -15.44
N GLY A 685 -31.46 -45.14 -14.90
CA GLY A 685 -32.53 -45.86 -15.58
C GLY A 685 -33.76 -45.00 -15.91
N GLY A 686 -33.94 -43.89 -15.19
CA GLY A 686 -34.97 -42.88 -15.46
C GLY A 686 -34.63 -41.89 -16.57
N ALA A 687 -33.43 -41.95 -17.17
CA ALA A 687 -32.99 -41.07 -18.25
C ALA A 687 -33.35 -41.61 -19.66
N LEU A 688 -33.30 -40.74 -20.66
CA LEU A 688 -33.52 -41.04 -22.07
C LEU A 688 -34.90 -41.66 -22.34
N LEU A 689 -34.96 -42.88 -22.89
CA LEU A 689 -36.16 -43.48 -23.45
C LEU A 689 -37.19 -43.92 -22.41
N TYR A 690 -36.77 -44.17 -21.16
CA TYR A 690 -37.60 -44.81 -20.14
C TYR A 690 -37.78 -43.95 -18.88
N ARG A 691 -38.90 -44.14 -18.19
CA ARG A 691 -39.12 -43.64 -16.81
C ARG A 691 -38.55 -44.62 -15.78
N ALA A 692 -38.43 -44.21 -14.51
CA ALA A 692 -37.89 -45.04 -13.41
C ALA A 692 -38.45 -46.48 -13.33
N GLN A 693 -39.73 -46.68 -13.65
CA GLN A 693 -40.38 -48.01 -13.67
C GLN A 693 -40.18 -48.79 -14.99
N GLY A 694 -39.34 -48.31 -15.91
CA GLY A 694 -39.01 -48.96 -17.18
C GLY A 694 -40.15 -48.99 -18.20
N SER A 695 -41.03 -47.98 -18.22
CA SER A 695 -41.96 -47.79 -19.36
C SER A 695 -41.48 -46.65 -20.26
N PRO A 696 -41.79 -46.67 -21.56
CA PRO A 696 -41.28 -45.67 -22.49
C PRO A 696 -41.87 -44.27 -22.20
N LYS A 697 -41.05 -43.23 -22.33
CA LYS A 697 -41.48 -41.82 -22.27
C LYS A 697 -42.22 -41.38 -23.54
N GLY A 698 -42.02 -42.08 -24.65
CA GLY A 698 -42.66 -41.77 -25.92
C GLY A 698 -42.35 -40.35 -26.38
N SER A 699 -43.38 -39.61 -26.79
CA SER A 699 -43.26 -38.22 -27.26
C SER A 699 -42.82 -37.23 -26.18
N ALA A 700 -42.84 -37.61 -24.89
CA ALA A 700 -42.38 -36.75 -23.82
C ALA A 700 -40.84 -36.59 -23.83
N PHE A 701 -40.09 -37.57 -24.36
CA PHE A 701 -38.69 -37.38 -24.72
C PHE A 701 -38.61 -36.87 -26.17
N GLY A 702 -38.81 -35.57 -26.36
CA GLY A 702 -38.80 -34.87 -27.65
C GLY A 702 -37.58 -33.98 -27.88
N ASP A 703 -37.58 -33.21 -28.96
CA ASP A 703 -36.46 -32.33 -29.36
C ASP A 703 -36.30 -31.09 -28.45
N THR A 704 -37.38 -30.67 -27.78
CA THR A 704 -37.37 -29.55 -26.83
C THR A 704 -37.19 -30.04 -25.41
N VAL A 705 -36.38 -29.34 -24.62
CA VAL A 705 -36.10 -29.71 -23.23
C VAL A 705 -37.13 -29.10 -22.29
N THR A 706 -38.28 -29.76 -22.14
CA THR A 706 -39.35 -29.34 -21.21
C THR A 706 -38.94 -29.51 -19.75
N GLU A 707 -38.02 -30.43 -19.48
CA GLU A 707 -37.45 -30.70 -18.14
C GLU A 707 -36.70 -29.51 -17.56
N TRP A 708 -36.26 -28.58 -18.41
CA TRP A 708 -35.72 -27.29 -17.99
C TRP A 708 -36.67 -26.54 -17.05
N ASP A 709 -37.97 -26.70 -17.25
CA ASP A 709 -39.00 -26.03 -16.47
C ASP A 709 -39.63 -27.01 -15.46
N THR A 710 -39.94 -28.23 -15.89
CA THR A 710 -40.68 -29.17 -15.03
C THR A 710 -39.87 -29.72 -13.85
N LEU A 711 -38.55 -29.86 -13.95
CA LEU A 711 -37.71 -30.34 -12.82
C LEU A 711 -37.54 -29.27 -11.73
N ARG A 712 -37.83 -27.99 -12.04
CA ARG A 712 -37.76 -26.87 -11.09
C ARG A 712 -39.11 -26.50 -10.49
N ASP A 713 -40.19 -27.09 -11.00
CA ASP A 713 -41.56 -26.81 -10.59
C ASP A 713 -42.02 -27.79 -9.49
N PRO A 714 -42.28 -27.32 -8.25
CA PRO A 714 -42.79 -28.16 -7.17
C PRO A 714 -44.12 -28.86 -7.48
N GLY A 715 -44.93 -28.30 -8.40
CA GLY A 715 -46.19 -28.90 -8.83
C GLY A 715 -46.02 -30.11 -9.75
N THR A 716 -44.91 -30.17 -10.49
CA THR A 716 -44.64 -31.23 -11.47
C THR A 716 -43.62 -32.25 -10.97
N ALA A 717 -42.54 -31.82 -10.32
CA ALA A 717 -41.48 -32.69 -9.80
C ALA A 717 -41.09 -32.28 -8.36
N PRO A 718 -41.89 -32.58 -7.34
CA PRO A 718 -41.72 -32.03 -5.99
C PRO A 718 -40.36 -32.39 -5.34
N GLN A 719 -39.80 -33.56 -5.65
CA GLN A 719 -38.51 -34.03 -5.14
C GLN A 719 -37.35 -33.32 -5.85
N ALA A 720 -37.41 -33.22 -7.18
CA ALA A 720 -36.40 -32.51 -7.97
C ALA A 720 -36.41 -30.99 -7.69
N ALA A 721 -37.60 -30.40 -7.51
CA ALA A 721 -37.77 -28.99 -7.16
C ALA A 721 -37.12 -28.64 -5.81
N LYS A 722 -37.10 -29.56 -4.83
CA LYS A 722 -36.33 -29.37 -3.58
C LYS A 722 -34.83 -29.18 -3.81
N LEU A 723 -34.29 -29.55 -4.97
CA LEU A 723 -32.90 -29.27 -5.36
C LEU A 723 -32.81 -28.08 -6.32
N PHE A 724 -33.69 -28.02 -7.32
CA PHE A 724 -33.52 -27.13 -8.48
C PHE A 724 -34.46 -25.91 -8.52
N GLU A 725 -35.48 -25.85 -7.66
CA GLU A 725 -36.33 -24.66 -7.54
C GLU A 725 -35.50 -23.45 -7.12
N GLY A 726 -35.72 -22.30 -7.76
CA GLY A 726 -34.99 -21.07 -7.44
C GLY A 726 -33.51 -21.14 -7.80
N MET A 727 -33.13 -21.93 -8.81
CA MET A 727 -31.84 -21.76 -9.47
C MET A 727 -31.78 -20.40 -10.16
N THR A 728 -30.70 -19.68 -9.91
CA THR A 728 -30.39 -18.38 -10.51
C THR A 728 -30.00 -18.53 -11.99
N SER A 729 -30.10 -17.44 -12.75
CA SER A 729 -29.63 -17.38 -14.15
C SER A 729 -28.18 -17.86 -14.32
N ALA A 730 -27.32 -17.64 -13.31
CA ALA A 730 -25.93 -18.08 -13.31
C ALA A 730 -25.78 -19.59 -13.07
N GLU A 731 -26.46 -20.14 -12.07
CA GLU A 731 -26.46 -21.60 -11.84
C GLU A 731 -27.03 -22.35 -13.05
N LEU A 732 -28.03 -21.76 -13.72
CA LEU A 732 -28.58 -22.28 -14.98
C LEU A 732 -27.53 -22.25 -16.09
N GLN A 733 -26.80 -21.14 -16.25
CA GLN A 733 -25.69 -21.03 -17.21
C GLN A 733 -24.58 -22.05 -16.92
N ASP A 734 -24.09 -22.14 -15.69
CA ASP A 734 -23.00 -23.04 -15.30
C ASP A 734 -23.36 -24.51 -15.57
N SER A 735 -24.61 -24.89 -15.30
CA SER A 735 -25.10 -26.22 -15.62
C SER A 735 -25.18 -26.47 -17.14
N LEU A 736 -25.59 -25.47 -17.93
CA LEU A 736 -25.66 -25.54 -19.40
C LEU A 736 -24.28 -25.70 -20.05
N GLU A 737 -23.25 -25.05 -19.52
CA GLU A 737 -21.88 -25.13 -20.04
C GLU A 737 -21.30 -26.55 -19.94
N ARG A 738 -21.77 -27.37 -19.00
CA ARG A 738 -21.42 -28.80 -18.93
C ARG A 738 -21.96 -29.60 -20.11
N VAL A 739 -23.18 -29.27 -20.56
CA VAL A 739 -23.79 -29.88 -21.75
C VAL A 739 -23.16 -29.31 -23.03
N GLU A 740 -22.72 -28.05 -23.03
CA GLU A 740 -21.98 -27.41 -24.14
C GLU A 740 -20.66 -28.16 -24.43
N ARG A 741 -19.96 -28.63 -23.40
CA ARG A 741 -18.67 -29.35 -23.53
C ARG A 741 -18.79 -30.71 -24.23
N VAL A 742 -19.95 -31.35 -24.18
CA VAL A 742 -20.15 -32.65 -24.86
C VAL A 742 -20.30 -32.40 -26.35
N SER A 743 -19.33 -32.89 -27.13
CA SER A 743 -19.30 -32.68 -28.59
C SER A 743 -20.38 -33.50 -29.31
N PRO A 744 -20.92 -33.02 -30.44
CA PRO A 744 -21.84 -33.80 -31.27
C PRO A 744 -21.32 -35.18 -31.67
N GLU A 745 -20.01 -35.28 -31.95
CA GLU A 745 -19.32 -36.50 -32.32
C GLU A 745 -19.30 -37.49 -31.16
N GLU A 746 -19.04 -37.00 -29.95
CA GLU A 746 -19.05 -37.80 -28.73
C GLU A 746 -20.46 -38.32 -28.38
N ILE A 747 -21.50 -37.50 -28.57
CA ILE A 747 -22.90 -37.92 -28.39
C ILE A 747 -23.22 -39.10 -29.33
N ARG A 748 -22.90 -38.96 -30.63
CA ARG A 748 -23.13 -40.03 -31.61
C ARG A 748 -22.34 -41.29 -31.26
N ARG A 749 -21.07 -41.15 -30.87
CA ARG A 749 -20.21 -42.26 -30.46
C ARG A 749 -20.80 -43.00 -29.27
N ILE A 750 -21.16 -42.29 -28.20
CA ILE A 750 -21.70 -42.90 -26.97
C ILE A 750 -23.01 -43.65 -27.24
N VAL A 751 -23.93 -43.06 -28.03
CA VAL A 751 -25.20 -43.70 -28.38
C VAL A 751 -24.97 -44.98 -29.19
N ALA A 752 -24.10 -44.92 -30.20
CA ALA A 752 -23.79 -46.05 -31.06
C ALA A 752 -23.09 -47.19 -30.29
N GLU A 753 -22.06 -46.86 -29.49
CA GLU A 753 -21.33 -47.85 -28.68
C GLU A 753 -22.18 -48.50 -27.59
N SER A 754 -23.19 -47.79 -27.10
CA SER A 754 -24.12 -48.33 -26.09
C SER A 754 -25.20 -49.22 -26.72
N GLY A 755 -25.32 -49.28 -28.05
CA GLY A 755 -26.33 -50.09 -28.75
C GLY A 755 -27.72 -49.45 -28.86
N LEU A 756 -27.80 -48.12 -28.69
CA LEU A 756 -29.04 -47.37 -28.93
C LEU A 756 -29.15 -46.95 -30.40
N PRO A 757 -30.36 -46.77 -30.95
CA PRO A 757 -30.53 -46.36 -32.35
C PRO A 757 -30.12 -44.89 -32.58
N ASP A 758 -29.70 -44.58 -33.81
CA ASP A 758 -29.19 -43.25 -34.21
C ASP A 758 -30.21 -42.11 -34.00
N ASP A 759 -31.51 -42.40 -34.02
CA ASP A 759 -32.56 -41.39 -33.78
C ASP A 759 -32.51 -40.83 -32.34
N VAL A 760 -31.96 -41.59 -31.39
CA VAL A 760 -31.69 -41.12 -30.03
C VAL A 760 -30.56 -40.10 -30.03
N ALA A 761 -29.50 -40.32 -30.82
CA ALA A 761 -28.40 -39.35 -30.96
C ALA A 761 -28.91 -38.07 -31.63
N ASP A 762 -29.68 -38.18 -32.71
CA ASP A 762 -30.26 -37.02 -33.38
C ASP A 762 -31.16 -36.19 -32.44
N ARG A 763 -31.96 -36.87 -31.60
CA ARG A 763 -32.78 -36.20 -30.58
C ARG A 763 -31.95 -35.53 -29.49
N LEU A 764 -30.90 -36.18 -28.99
CA LEU A 764 -29.98 -35.58 -28.02
C LEU A 764 -29.28 -34.34 -28.59
N LEU A 765 -28.91 -34.37 -29.87
CA LEU A 765 -28.36 -33.20 -30.57
C LEU A 765 -29.37 -32.07 -30.72
N ALA A 766 -30.64 -32.39 -31.01
CA ALA A 766 -31.72 -31.41 -31.08
C ALA A 766 -31.99 -30.77 -29.71
N ARG A 767 -32.06 -31.59 -28.65
CA ARG A 767 -32.20 -31.14 -27.26
C ARG A 767 -31.01 -30.29 -26.81
N ARG A 768 -29.79 -30.67 -27.16
CA ARG A 768 -28.59 -29.86 -26.92
C ARG A 768 -28.73 -28.50 -27.60
N ARG A 769 -29.19 -28.45 -28.85
CA ARG A 769 -29.41 -27.19 -29.58
C ARG A 769 -30.47 -26.30 -28.91
N ASP A 770 -31.57 -26.86 -28.43
CA ASP A 770 -32.59 -26.14 -27.65
C ASP A 770 -31.97 -25.46 -26.41
N LEU A 771 -31.15 -26.21 -25.67
CA LEU A 771 -30.44 -25.71 -24.50
C LEU A 771 -29.39 -24.65 -24.84
N MET A 772 -28.66 -24.79 -25.95
CA MET A 772 -27.71 -23.77 -26.41
C MET A 772 -28.41 -22.45 -26.79
N GLY A 773 -29.62 -22.51 -27.36
CA GLY A 773 -30.41 -21.29 -27.60
C GLY A 773 -30.81 -20.57 -26.30
N ARG A 774 -31.10 -21.33 -25.23
CA ARG A 774 -31.36 -20.76 -23.90
C ARG A 774 -30.09 -20.15 -23.29
N LEU A 775 -28.94 -20.81 -23.47
CA LEU A 775 -27.63 -20.32 -23.05
C LEU A 775 -27.28 -18.99 -23.71
N GLU A 776 -27.51 -18.86 -25.02
CA GLU A 776 -27.33 -17.59 -25.75
C GLU A 776 -28.23 -16.48 -25.20
N GLY A 777 -29.50 -16.79 -24.90
CA GLY A 777 -30.43 -15.84 -24.28
C GLY A 777 -29.98 -15.35 -22.90
N LEU A 778 -29.44 -16.24 -22.07
CA LEU A 778 -28.86 -15.89 -20.76
C LEU A 778 -27.60 -15.03 -20.91
N ARG A 779 -26.70 -15.38 -21.84
CA ARG A 779 -25.48 -14.61 -22.15
C ARG A 779 -25.81 -13.20 -22.67
N GLU A 780 -26.82 -13.06 -23.53
CA GLU A 780 -27.23 -11.75 -24.07
C GLU A 780 -27.92 -10.88 -23.00
N ALA A 781 -28.76 -11.48 -22.14
CA ALA A 781 -29.37 -10.77 -21.01
C ALA A 781 -28.31 -10.24 -20.03
N ALA A 782 -27.28 -11.05 -19.73
CA ALA A 782 -26.15 -10.63 -18.91
C ALA A 782 -25.37 -9.47 -19.56
N ARG A 783 -25.11 -9.55 -20.87
CA ARG A 783 -24.43 -8.50 -21.63
C ARG A 783 -25.19 -7.16 -21.65
N LEU A 784 -26.52 -7.22 -21.81
CA LEU A 784 -27.40 -6.04 -21.75
C LEU A 784 -27.39 -5.41 -20.35
N ALA A 785 -27.50 -6.24 -19.30
CA ALA A 785 -27.43 -5.78 -17.91
C ALA A 785 -26.06 -5.12 -17.60
N GLU A 786 -24.96 -5.72 -18.06
CA GLU A 786 -23.61 -5.19 -17.93
C GLU A 786 -23.44 -3.86 -18.68
N THR A 787 -23.98 -3.73 -19.90
CA THR A 787 -23.89 -2.49 -20.68
C THR A 787 -24.69 -1.35 -20.05
N THR A 788 -25.87 -1.66 -19.49
CA THR A 788 -26.70 -0.68 -18.78
C THR A 788 -26.06 -0.27 -17.45
N LEU A 789 -25.47 -1.22 -16.72
CA LEU A 789 -24.80 -0.97 -15.44
C LEU A 789 -23.49 -0.18 -15.64
N ALA A 790 -22.67 -0.53 -16.64
CA ALA A 790 -21.44 0.19 -16.99
C ALA A 790 -21.71 1.66 -17.33
N ARG A 791 -22.83 1.96 -18.02
CA ARG A 791 -23.24 3.34 -18.33
C ARG A 791 -23.80 4.11 -17.13
N LEU A 792 -24.40 3.42 -16.15
CA LEU A 792 -24.87 4.03 -14.91
C LEU A 792 -23.72 4.30 -13.92
N LEU A 793 -22.64 3.52 -14.00
CA LEU A 793 -21.47 3.61 -13.10
C LEU A 793 -20.34 4.50 -13.64
N ASP A 794 -20.25 4.75 -14.95
CA ASP A 794 -19.26 5.65 -15.54
C ASP A 794 -19.70 7.12 -15.38
N HIS A 795 -19.39 7.70 -14.22
CA HIS A 795 -19.70 9.06 -13.78
C HIS A 795 -18.98 10.19 -14.57
N LYS A 796 -18.75 10.02 -15.89
CA LYS A 796 -17.98 10.99 -16.69
C LYS A 796 -18.75 11.77 -17.74
N ASP A 797 -19.95 11.34 -18.11
CA ASP A 797 -20.79 12.14 -18.99
C ASP A 797 -22.06 12.56 -18.24
N ASP A 798 -22.32 13.87 -18.23
CA ASP A 798 -23.59 14.48 -17.86
C ASP A 798 -24.69 13.99 -18.83
N LEU A 799 -25.06 12.72 -18.74
CA LEU A 799 -26.19 12.17 -19.47
C LEU A 799 -27.45 12.83 -18.90
N ASN A 800 -27.95 13.84 -19.62
CA ASN A 800 -29.25 14.40 -19.30
C ASN A 800 -30.32 13.32 -19.55
N ALA A 801 -31.42 13.38 -18.78
CA ALA A 801 -32.50 12.40 -18.87
C ALA A 801 -33.09 12.28 -20.29
N GLU A 802 -32.91 13.31 -21.12
CA GLU A 802 -33.37 13.41 -22.50
C GLU A 802 -32.54 12.54 -23.47
N GLN A 803 -31.22 12.46 -23.29
CA GLN A 803 -30.33 11.60 -24.07
C GLN A 803 -30.51 10.13 -23.71
N LEU A 804 -30.71 9.81 -22.42
CA LEU A 804 -31.03 8.44 -21.98
C LEU A 804 -32.41 7.99 -22.51
N ARG A 805 -33.36 8.94 -22.58
CA ARG A 805 -34.70 8.74 -23.16
C ARG A 805 -34.63 8.44 -24.65
N ASP A 806 -33.86 9.21 -25.42
CA ASP A 806 -33.73 9.00 -26.87
C ASP A 806 -33.04 7.67 -27.20
N ASP A 807 -32.01 7.27 -26.45
CA ASP A 807 -31.27 6.02 -26.73
C ASP A 807 -32.06 4.76 -26.36
N LEU A 808 -32.86 4.80 -25.29
CA LEU A 808 -33.74 3.70 -24.86
C LEU A 808 -35.00 3.56 -25.73
N LEU A 809 -35.52 4.67 -26.26
CA LEU A 809 -36.69 4.64 -27.16
C LEU A 809 -36.31 4.29 -28.61
N ASN A 810 -35.06 4.52 -29.02
CA ASN A 810 -34.62 4.28 -30.40
C ASN A 810 -34.04 2.88 -30.65
N LYS A 811 -33.80 2.05 -29.62
CA LYS A 811 -33.30 0.67 -29.79
C LYS A 811 -34.36 -0.38 -29.49
N ARG A 812 -34.88 -0.94 -30.59
CA ARG A 812 -35.74 -2.14 -30.74
C ARG A 812 -36.70 -2.46 -29.57
N GLY A 813 -37.98 -2.21 -29.83
CA GLY A 813 -39.14 -2.67 -29.08
C GLY A 813 -40.43 -2.26 -29.80
N THR A 814 -41.54 -2.92 -29.49
CA THR A 814 -42.87 -2.58 -30.02
C THR A 814 -43.30 -1.17 -29.59
N GLU A 815 -44.23 -0.54 -30.31
CA GLU A 815 -44.69 0.82 -30.02
C GLU A 815 -45.30 0.96 -28.62
N ALA A 816 -45.99 -0.09 -28.15
CA ALA A 816 -46.53 -0.15 -26.79
C ALA A 816 -45.44 -0.16 -25.69
N GLU A 817 -44.31 -0.83 -25.94
CA GLU A 817 -43.18 -0.86 -25.02
C GLU A 817 -42.49 0.50 -24.94
N ARG A 818 -42.31 1.17 -26.08
CA ARG A 818 -41.74 2.53 -26.14
C ARG A 818 -42.63 3.54 -25.41
N GLU A 819 -43.94 3.43 -25.57
CA GLU A 819 -44.90 4.32 -24.90
C GLU A 819 -45.00 4.06 -23.38
N ALA A 820 -44.85 2.80 -22.95
CA ALA A 820 -44.79 2.43 -21.54
C ALA A 820 -43.50 2.94 -20.85
N TRP A 821 -42.37 2.89 -21.55
CA TRP A 821 -41.11 3.47 -21.10
C TRP A 821 -41.18 5.00 -21.01
N ALA A 822 -41.78 5.66 -22.00
CA ALA A 822 -42.01 7.09 -21.96
C ALA A 822 -42.85 7.52 -20.73
N ARG A 823 -43.91 6.76 -20.39
CA ARG A 823 -44.75 7.03 -19.20
C ARG A 823 -44.01 6.80 -17.88
N ALA A 824 -43.17 5.76 -17.80
CA ALA A 824 -42.35 5.49 -16.62
C ALA A 824 -41.28 6.56 -16.37
N LEU A 825 -40.62 7.04 -17.44
CA LEU A 825 -39.64 8.13 -17.38
C LEU A 825 -40.31 9.47 -17.02
N THR A 826 -41.51 9.75 -17.54
CA THR A 826 -42.29 10.94 -17.15
C THR A 826 -42.68 10.92 -15.65
N THR A 827 -42.81 9.73 -15.07
CA THR A 827 -43.05 9.55 -13.63
C THR A 827 -41.77 9.74 -12.82
N PHE A 828 -40.63 9.35 -13.39
CA PHE A 828 -39.29 9.57 -12.84
C PHE A 828 -38.93 11.08 -12.81
N ASP A 829 -39.24 11.83 -13.88
CA ASP A 829 -39.04 13.29 -13.96
C ASP A 829 -39.89 14.05 -12.93
N LYS A 830 -41.15 13.64 -12.72
CA LYS A 830 -42.03 14.23 -11.68
C LYS A 830 -41.52 14.01 -10.26
N LEU A 831 -40.67 13.00 -10.06
CA LEU A 831 -39.99 12.72 -8.78
C LEU A 831 -38.65 13.46 -8.66
N ALA A 832 -38.00 13.78 -9.79
CA ALA A 832 -36.73 14.52 -9.85
C ALA A 832 -36.91 16.03 -9.63
N ASP A 833 -38.05 16.62 -10.02
CA ASP A 833 -38.35 18.06 -9.88
C ASP A 833 -38.49 18.55 -8.42
N LYS A 834 -38.46 17.65 -7.43
CA LYS A 834 -38.41 18.02 -6.00
C LYS A 834 -36.97 18.02 -5.47
N GLY A 835 -36.13 18.91 -5.98
CA GLY A 835 -34.98 19.53 -5.29
C GLY A 835 -34.06 18.69 -4.38
N GLY A 836 -33.84 17.40 -4.66
CA GLY A 836 -33.04 16.51 -3.79
C GLY A 836 -32.51 15.23 -4.45
N ALA A 837 -32.48 15.15 -5.78
CA ALA A 837 -32.35 13.89 -6.51
C ALA A 837 -30.97 13.18 -6.40
N GLN A 838 -29.84 13.90 -6.31
CA GLN A 838 -28.51 13.24 -6.24
C GLN A 838 -28.32 12.40 -4.96
N ALA A 839 -28.76 12.91 -3.80
CA ALA A 839 -28.67 12.18 -2.54
C ALA A 839 -29.70 11.04 -2.46
N GLY A 840 -30.88 11.23 -3.05
CA GLY A 840 -31.95 10.22 -3.05
C GLY A 840 -31.71 9.04 -3.99
N HIS A 841 -30.97 9.25 -5.07
CA HIS A 841 -30.56 8.23 -6.04
C HIS A 841 -29.43 7.37 -5.49
N LYS A 842 -28.37 7.99 -4.96
CA LYS A 842 -27.26 7.30 -4.30
C LYS A 842 -27.76 6.45 -3.13
N LYS A 843 -28.56 7.05 -2.23
CA LYS A 843 -29.17 6.33 -1.11
C LYS A 843 -30.06 5.17 -1.53
N TRP A 844 -30.73 5.26 -2.69
CA TRP A 844 -31.56 4.16 -3.18
C TRP A 844 -30.74 3.01 -3.75
N LEU A 845 -29.73 3.31 -4.57
CA LEU A 845 -28.79 2.30 -5.07
C LEU A 845 -28.08 1.63 -3.90
N ASP A 846 -27.62 2.41 -2.92
CA ASP A 846 -27.03 1.88 -1.69
C ASP A 846 -28.00 0.96 -0.95
N THR A 847 -29.28 1.32 -0.81
CA THR A 847 -30.29 0.46 -0.16
C THR A 847 -30.58 -0.80 -0.99
N LEU A 848 -30.46 -0.74 -2.31
CA LEU A 848 -30.76 -1.86 -3.21
C LEU A 848 -29.60 -2.85 -3.29
N THR A 849 -28.36 -2.39 -3.10
CA THR A 849 -27.15 -3.23 -3.06
C THR A 849 -26.82 -3.76 -1.65
N THR A 850 -27.44 -3.22 -0.60
CA THR A 850 -27.19 -3.60 0.80
C THR A 850 -28.39 -4.29 1.50
N SER A 851 -29.52 -4.46 0.81
CA SER A 851 -30.73 -5.07 1.39
C SER A 851 -30.69 -6.60 1.33
N ASP A 852 -31.12 -7.26 2.41
CA ASP A 852 -31.36 -8.71 2.46
C ASP A 852 -32.52 -9.16 1.55
N ASP A 853 -33.42 -8.23 1.20
CA ASP A 853 -34.51 -8.41 0.22
C ASP A 853 -34.52 -7.23 -0.77
N PRO A 854 -33.59 -7.23 -1.74
CA PRO A 854 -33.43 -6.14 -2.69
C PRO A 854 -34.56 -6.12 -3.73
N GLU A 855 -35.23 -7.27 -3.93
CA GLU A 855 -36.44 -7.37 -4.75
C GLU A 855 -37.58 -6.55 -4.14
N ALA A 856 -37.86 -6.67 -2.84
CA ALA A 856 -38.87 -5.85 -2.19
C ALA A 856 -38.51 -4.36 -2.11
N VAL A 857 -37.23 -3.99 -2.09
CA VAL A 857 -36.78 -2.58 -2.11
C VAL A 857 -36.93 -1.97 -3.50
N ALA A 858 -36.53 -2.71 -4.55
CA ALA A 858 -36.77 -2.34 -5.94
C ALA A 858 -38.28 -2.21 -6.20
N MET A 859 -39.07 -3.19 -5.77
CA MET A 859 -40.52 -3.26 -5.96
C MET A 859 -41.29 -2.22 -5.14
N ARG A 860 -40.86 -1.88 -3.91
CA ARG A 860 -41.51 -0.83 -3.09
C ARG A 860 -41.37 0.57 -3.69
N ARG A 861 -40.24 0.86 -4.34
CA ARG A 861 -39.98 2.19 -4.94
C ARG A 861 -40.45 2.29 -6.38
N LEU A 862 -40.49 1.18 -7.12
CA LEU A 862 -41.01 1.08 -8.49
C LEU A 862 -42.51 0.71 -8.54
N GLY A 863 -43.13 0.45 -7.38
CA GLY A 863 -44.46 -0.11 -7.19
C GLY A 863 -45.67 0.76 -7.55
N GLN A 864 -45.55 1.69 -8.49
CA GLN A 864 -46.71 2.37 -9.10
C GLN A 864 -46.98 1.99 -10.55
N VAL A 865 -46.30 0.98 -11.12
CA VAL A 865 -46.62 0.51 -12.47
C VAL A 865 -46.99 -0.96 -12.47
N LYS A 866 -48.26 -1.24 -12.78
CA LYS A 866 -48.79 -2.59 -13.01
C LYS A 866 -48.11 -3.19 -14.26
N SER A 867 -47.59 -4.41 -14.11
CA SER A 867 -46.48 -5.01 -14.86
C SER A 867 -46.72 -5.32 -16.35
N SER A 868 -45.61 -5.37 -17.11
CA SER A 868 -45.40 -6.34 -18.20
C SER A 868 -44.26 -7.30 -17.81
N GLU A 869 -44.38 -8.58 -18.17
CA GLU A 869 -43.51 -9.69 -17.72
C GLU A 869 -42.02 -9.47 -18.04
N LEU A 870 -41.71 -8.83 -19.17
CA LEU A 870 -40.35 -8.44 -19.56
C LEU A 870 -39.69 -7.48 -18.56
N ARG A 871 -40.47 -6.59 -17.93
CA ARG A 871 -39.97 -5.62 -16.94
C ARG A 871 -39.62 -6.30 -15.61
N ALA A 872 -40.42 -7.28 -15.21
CA ALA A 872 -40.12 -8.11 -14.04
C ALA A 872 -38.92 -9.02 -14.31
N ALA A 873 -38.81 -9.58 -15.52
CA ALA A 873 -37.68 -10.41 -15.92
C ALA A 873 -36.36 -9.63 -15.96
N ALA A 874 -36.33 -8.41 -16.53
CA ALA A 874 -35.13 -7.58 -16.59
C ALA A 874 -34.65 -7.12 -15.19
N LEU A 875 -35.58 -6.78 -14.29
CA LEU A 875 -35.24 -6.41 -12.92
C LEU A 875 -34.74 -7.61 -12.09
N ARG A 876 -35.32 -8.80 -12.30
CA ARG A 876 -34.82 -10.05 -11.71
C ARG A 876 -33.45 -10.43 -12.25
N ALA A 877 -33.24 -10.34 -13.56
CA ALA A 877 -31.96 -10.62 -14.20
C ALA A 877 -30.86 -9.67 -13.73
N LEU A 878 -31.16 -8.37 -13.54
CA LEU A 878 -30.20 -7.42 -12.98
C LEU A 878 -29.86 -7.76 -11.51
N ALA A 879 -30.85 -8.09 -10.70
CA ALA A 879 -30.62 -8.48 -9.30
C ALA A 879 -29.88 -9.84 -9.19
N GLU A 880 -30.14 -10.78 -10.08
CA GLU A 880 -29.43 -12.06 -10.15
C GLU A 880 -28.03 -11.92 -10.72
N GLU A 881 -27.78 -11.05 -11.69
CA GLU A 881 -26.43 -10.79 -12.22
C GLU A 881 -25.56 -10.07 -11.18
N LEU A 882 -26.13 -9.15 -10.40
CA LEU A 882 -25.45 -8.54 -9.26
C LEU A 882 -25.12 -9.58 -8.17
N ARG A 883 -26.04 -10.51 -7.88
CA ARG A 883 -25.80 -11.65 -6.96
C ARG A 883 -24.78 -12.64 -7.53
N ALA A 884 -24.84 -12.94 -8.82
CA ALA A 884 -24.02 -13.93 -9.47
C ALA A 884 -22.60 -13.42 -9.72
N ARG A 885 -22.40 -12.12 -9.93
CA ARG A 885 -21.06 -11.51 -9.86
C ARG A 885 -20.48 -11.56 -8.46
N ALA A 886 -21.31 -11.38 -7.43
CA ALA A 886 -20.88 -11.54 -6.04
C ALA A 886 -20.57 -13.00 -5.67
N ALA A 887 -21.25 -13.98 -6.30
CA ALA A 887 -21.10 -15.41 -6.00
C ALA A 887 -20.05 -16.13 -6.88
N ARG A 888 -19.91 -15.80 -8.18
CA ARG A 888 -19.00 -16.47 -9.14
C ARG A 888 -17.53 -16.09 -8.95
N SER A 889 -17.26 -14.94 -8.36
CA SER A 889 -15.90 -14.42 -8.25
C SER A 889 -15.10 -15.03 -7.10
N GLY A 890 -15.73 -15.69 -6.11
CA GLY A 890 -15.09 -15.94 -4.80
C GLY A 890 -14.54 -14.65 -4.14
N SER A 891 -14.94 -13.50 -4.69
CA SER A 891 -14.39 -12.17 -4.49
C SER A 891 -15.55 -11.19 -4.74
N PRO A 892 -16.52 -11.05 -3.81
CA PRO A 892 -17.69 -10.23 -4.06
C PRO A 892 -17.38 -8.75 -4.38
N GLY A 893 -16.11 -8.33 -4.37
CA GLY A 893 -15.69 -6.98 -4.65
C GLY A 893 -15.55 -6.19 -3.36
N MET A 894 -14.87 -5.06 -3.43
CA MET A 894 -14.57 -4.27 -2.24
C MET A 894 -15.84 -3.79 -1.53
N ARG A 895 -16.94 -3.59 -2.27
CA ARG A 895 -18.18 -2.95 -1.78
C ARG A 895 -19.04 -3.80 -0.85
N HIS A 896 -18.70 -5.07 -0.66
CA HIS A 896 -19.45 -6.03 0.16
C HIS A 896 -18.82 -6.26 1.55
N GLY A 897 -18.06 -5.29 2.06
CA GLY A 897 -17.55 -5.26 3.43
C GLY A 897 -18.09 -4.05 4.19
N LEU A 898 -18.37 -4.21 5.49
CA LEU A 898 -18.70 -3.11 6.39
C LEU A 898 -17.55 -2.11 6.41
N ARG A 899 -17.83 -0.88 5.96
CA ARG A 899 -16.88 0.23 5.89
C ARG A 899 -17.28 1.30 6.87
N PHE A 900 -16.35 1.68 7.72
CA PHE A 900 -16.58 2.71 8.74
C PHE A 900 -16.26 4.10 8.20
N HIS A 901 -17.09 5.07 8.52
CA HIS A 901 -16.90 6.46 8.07
C HIS A 901 -16.13 7.32 9.07
N ASP A 902 -15.95 6.82 10.28
CA ASP A 902 -15.06 7.35 11.32
C ASP A 902 -14.38 6.24 12.12
N ASN A 903 -13.29 6.58 12.83
CA ASN A 903 -12.50 5.60 13.57
C ASN A 903 -13.17 5.12 14.85
N HIS A 904 -14.10 5.91 15.41
CA HIS A 904 -14.80 5.55 16.63
C HIS A 904 -15.85 4.47 16.34
N GLU A 905 -16.55 4.55 15.21
CA GLU A 905 -17.49 3.54 14.72
C GLU A 905 -16.82 2.16 14.58
N GLY A 906 -15.65 2.11 13.92
CA GLY A 906 -14.89 0.87 13.77
C GLY A 906 -14.36 0.30 15.09
N LEU A 907 -13.92 1.17 16.00
CA LEU A 907 -13.48 0.76 17.34
C LEU A 907 -14.63 0.15 18.15
N THR A 908 -15.79 0.82 18.17
CA THR A 908 -16.99 0.34 18.85
C THR A 908 -17.44 -1.00 18.28
N TRP A 909 -17.50 -1.11 16.95
CA TRP A 909 -17.86 -2.37 16.30
C TRP A 909 -16.93 -3.51 16.70
N ALA A 910 -15.62 -3.28 16.72
CA ALA A 910 -14.64 -4.32 17.07
C ALA A 910 -14.75 -4.75 18.54
N GLN A 911 -15.04 -3.82 19.45
CA GLN A 911 -15.24 -4.13 20.87
C GLN A 911 -16.53 -4.91 21.13
N GLU A 912 -17.60 -4.62 20.39
CA GLU A 912 -18.92 -5.24 20.57
C GLU A 912 -19.05 -6.57 19.84
N ASN A 913 -18.51 -6.68 18.62
CA ASN A 913 -18.80 -7.78 17.70
C ASN A 913 -17.61 -8.73 17.51
N HIS A 914 -16.38 -8.29 17.79
CA HIS A 914 -15.17 -9.09 17.60
C HIS A 914 -14.22 -9.03 18.81
N PRO A 915 -14.65 -9.44 20.01
CA PRO A 915 -13.80 -9.42 21.19
C PRO A 915 -12.63 -10.41 21.09
N LEU A 916 -11.56 -10.17 21.86
CA LEU A 916 -10.46 -11.13 21.97
C LEU A 916 -11.02 -12.47 22.54
N PRO A 917 -10.75 -13.63 21.89
CA PRO A 917 -11.17 -14.92 22.40
C PRO A 917 -10.38 -15.31 23.66
N ASP A 918 -10.83 -16.37 24.36
CA ASP A 918 -10.09 -16.94 25.48
C ASP A 918 -8.77 -17.58 25.00
N LEU A 919 -7.68 -16.85 25.22
CA LEU A 919 -6.31 -17.27 24.89
C LEU A 919 -5.58 -17.81 26.11
N THR A 920 -4.71 -18.81 25.90
CA THR A 920 -3.81 -19.31 26.95
C THR A 920 -2.69 -18.29 27.24
N PRO A 921 -2.00 -18.36 28.40
CA PRO A 921 -0.87 -17.49 28.67
C PRO A 921 0.23 -17.54 27.59
N ASP A 922 0.48 -18.72 27.00
CA ASP A 922 1.49 -18.91 25.95
C ASP A 922 1.04 -18.32 24.61
N GLU A 923 -0.24 -18.41 24.29
CA GLU A 923 -0.84 -17.76 23.11
C GLU A 923 -0.82 -16.23 23.25
N ILE A 924 -1.18 -15.70 24.44
CA ILE A 924 -1.11 -14.26 24.73
C ILE A 924 0.33 -13.77 24.61
N ASP A 925 1.29 -14.50 25.18
CA ASP A 925 2.71 -14.16 25.08
C ASP A 925 3.21 -14.19 23.64
N ALA A 926 2.79 -15.18 22.83
CA ALA A 926 3.13 -15.24 21.41
C ALA A 926 2.55 -14.07 20.61
N VAL A 927 1.27 -13.73 20.83
CA VAL A 927 0.61 -12.58 20.19
C VAL A 927 1.30 -11.27 20.60
N LYS A 928 1.59 -11.06 21.89
CA LYS A 928 2.33 -9.88 22.39
C LYS A 928 3.73 -9.78 21.80
N LYS A 929 4.45 -10.90 21.69
CA LYS A 929 5.78 -10.94 21.07
C LYS A 929 5.72 -10.55 19.60
N TYR A 930 4.68 -10.96 18.89
CA TYR A 930 4.44 -10.54 17.51
C TYR A 930 4.10 -9.05 17.42
N THR A 931 3.06 -8.57 18.12
CA THR A 931 2.59 -7.17 18.05
C THR A 931 3.61 -6.17 18.64
N GLY A 932 4.60 -6.66 19.40
CA GLY A 932 5.78 -5.92 19.81
C GLY A 932 6.87 -5.85 18.72
N GLN A 933 8.07 -6.33 19.03
CA GLN A 933 9.25 -6.12 18.18
C GLN A 933 9.57 -7.29 17.23
N ASN A 934 8.92 -8.45 17.39
CA ASN A 934 9.35 -9.66 16.67
C ASN A 934 8.63 -9.89 15.35
N TYR A 935 7.64 -9.07 14.97
CA TYR A 935 6.90 -9.25 13.71
C TYR A 935 7.85 -9.30 12.49
N GLU A 936 8.93 -8.51 12.46
CA GLU A 936 9.88 -8.51 11.34
C GLU A 936 10.59 -9.85 11.21
N VAL A 937 11.09 -10.41 12.33
CA VAL A 937 11.78 -11.70 12.35
C VAL A 937 10.83 -12.84 12.01
N LEU A 938 9.61 -12.79 12.57
CA LEU A 938 8.58 -13.80 12.35
C LEU A 938 8.13 -13.82 10.88
N ASN A 939 7.76 -12.66 10.34
CA ASN A 939 7.30 -12.53 8.95
C ASN A 939 8.41 -12.75 7.94
N LYS A 940 9.65 -12.30 8.21
CA LYS A 940 10.80 -12.63 7.35
C LYS A 940 11.08 -14.13 7.33
N GLY A 941 10.94 -14.80 8.47
CA GLY A 941 11.02 -16.25 8.56
C GLY A 941 9.98 -16.96 7.70
N LEU A 942 8.73 -16.50 7.80
CA LEU A 942 7.60 -17.06 7.05
C LEU A 942 7.73 -16.80 5.54
N ARG A 943 8.37 -15.70 5.15
CA ARG A 943 8.71 -15.35 3.75
C ARG A 943 10.02 -16.00 3.27
N GLY A 944 10.32 -17.21 3.72
CA GLY A 944 11.40 -18.04 3.22
C GLY A 944 12.79 -17.80 3.82
N HIS A 945 12.91 -16.99 4.87
CA HIS A 945 14.19 -16.72 5.53
C HIS A 945 14.16 -17.05 7.04
N PRO A 946 13.81 -18.29 7.44
CA PRO A 946 13.70 -18.67 8.84
C PRO A 946 15.08 -18.61 9.54
N PRO A 947 15.11 -18.40 10.88
CA PRO A 947 16.35 -18.48 11.63
C PRO A 947 17.05 -19.82 11.42
N THR A 948 18.36 -19.76 11.16
CA THR A 948 19.22 -20.94 10.95
C THR A 948 19.81 -21.47 12.26
N ASP A 949 19.88 -20.62 13.29
CA ASP A 949 20.33 -21.01 14.63
C ASP A 949 19.29 -21.92 15.31
N SER A 950 19.73 -23.07 15.82
CA SER A 950 18.83 -24.11 16.36
C SER A 950 17.99 -23.64 17.56
N MET A 951 18.57 -22.83 18.46
CA MET A 951 17.85 -22.30 19.63
C MET A 951 16.83 -21.24 19.20
N ARG A 952 17.23 -20.33 18.31
CA ARG A 952 16.32 -19.32 17.74
C ARG A 952 15.24 -19.96 16.87
N ARG A 953 15.52 -21.09 16.22
CA ARG A 953 14.55 -21.84 15.42
C ARG A 953 13.48 -22.48 16.29
N ALA A 954 13.87 -23.12 17.40
CA ALA A 954 12.89 -23.68 18.35
C ALA A 954 11.98 -22.61 18.96
N TRP A 955 12.54 -21.45 19.32
CA TRP A 955 11.76 -20.29 19.76
C TRP A 955 10.80 -19.81 18.66
N TYR A 956 11.30 -19.66 17.43
CA TYR A 956 10.49 -19.24 16.28
C TYR A 956 9.33 -20.21 16.03
N ASP A 957 9.59 -21.51 15.94
CA ASP A 957 8.57 -22.53 15.68
C ASP A 957 7.52 -22.56 16.80
N ASN A 958 7.94 -22.36 18.06
CA ASN A 958 7.03 -22.27 19.21
C ASN A 958 6.11 -21.04 19.13
N ILE A 959 6.64 -19.87 18.74
CA ILE A 959 5.82 -18.66 18.58
C ILE A 959 4.83 -18.84 17.43
N ILE A 960 5.26 -19.39 16.29
CA ILE A 960 4.36 -19.66 15.16
C ILE A 960 3.24 -20.62 15.56
N ALA A 961 3.55 -21.72 16.25
CA ALA A 961 2.55 -22.69 16.70
C ALA A 961 1.51 -22.06 17.64
N ASN A 962 1.94 -21.24 18.61
CA ASN A 962 1.03 -20.56 19.53
C ASN A 962 0.22 -19.45 18.83
N MET A 963 0.79 -18.76 17.86
CA MET A 963 0.03 -17.81 17.03
C MET A 963 -1.04 -18.54 16.20
N ASP A 964 -0.70 -19.62 15.52
CA ASP A 964 -1.66 -20.42 14.75
C ASP A 964 -2.79 -20.98 15.62
N ALA A 965 -2.46 -21.42 16.84
CA ALA A 965 -3.44 -21.84 17.83
C ALA A 965 -4.37 -20.68 18.25
N ALA A 966 -3.82 -19.48 18.49
CA ALA A 966 -4.63 -18.30 18.80
C ALA A 966 -5.59 -17.93 17.65
N PHE A 967 -5.10 -17.96 16.40
CA PHE A 967 -5.92 -17.68 15.21
C PHE A 967 -7.02 -18.71 14.96
N SER A 968 -6.86 -19.94 15.43
CA SER A 968 -7.92 -20.96 15.33
C SER A 968 -9.16 -20.67 16.17
N LYS A 969 -9.08 -19.68 17.08
CA LYS A 969 -10.14 -19.35 18.06
C LYS A 969 -10.93 -18.08 17.72
N ALA A 970 -10.56 -17.37 16.65
CA ALA A 970 -11.24 -16.14 16.26
C ALA A 970 -11.47 -16.07 14.75
N GLU A 971 -12.72 -15.85 14.38
CA GLU A 971 -13.17 -15.64 13.01
C GLU A 971 -14.03 -14.39 12.96
N LEU A 972 -13.97 -13.65 11.85
CA LEU A 972 -14.76 -12.43 11.71
C LEU A 972 -16.26 -12.73 11.63
N PRO A 973 -17.12 -12.02 12.38
CA PRO A 973 -18.56 -12.28 12.41
C PRO A 973 -19.30 -11.84 11.13
N GLU A 974 -18.73 -10.89 10.39
CA GLU A 974 -19.22 -10.34 9.13
C GLU A 974 -18.04 -9.85 8.27
N SER A 975 -18.30 -9.51 7.01
CA SER A 975 -17.26 -8.98 6.14
C SER A 975 -16.97 -7.53 6.50
N VAL A 976 -15.70 -7.14 6.63
CA VAL A 976 -15.31 -5.78 7.05
C VAL A 976 -14.16 -5.22 6.21
N ILE A 977 -14.07 -3.89 6.16
CA ILE A 977 -12.93 -3.18 5.57
C ILE A 977 -11.94 -2.79 6.68
N VAL A 978 -10.68 -3.16 6.47
CA VAL A 978 -9.54 -2.74 7.30
C VAL A 978 -8.51 -2.00 6.47
N HIS A 979 -7.65 -1.25 7.14
CA HIS A 979 -6.64 -0.42 6.51
C HIS A 979 -5.24 -0.76 7.00
N ARG A 980 -4.23 -0.62 6.13
CA ARG A 980 -2.83 -0.79 6.51
C ARG A 980 -1.96 0.17 5.72
N ALA A 981 -1.03 0.86 6.37
CA ALA A 981 0.01 1.56 5.63
C ALA A 981 1.21 0.64 5.39
N VAL A 982 1.83 0.81 4.22
CA VAL A 982 2.99 0.04 3.78
C VAL A 982 4.04 0.95 3.14
N THR A 983 5.27 0.48 3.11
CA THR A 983 6.40 1.14 2.45
C THR A 983 6.57 0.63 1.02
N ASP A 984 7.48 1.26 0.27
CA ASP A 984 7.83 0.88 -1.10
C ASP A 984 8.25 -0.60 -1.20
N ALA A 985 8.86 -1.16 -0.13
CA ALA A 985 9.27 -2.56 -0.06
C ALA A 985 8.09 -3.55 -0.21
N TYR A 986 6.86 -3.12 0.13
CA TYR A 986 5.68 -3.95 -0.08
C TYR A 986 5.27 -4.00 -1.55
N ALA A 987 5.42 -2.91 -2.30
CA ALA A 987 5.20 -2.95 -3.75
C ALA A 987 6.26 -3.81 -4.45
N GLU A 988 7.52 -3.75 -4.01
CA GLU A 988 8.59 -4.65 -4.48
C GLU A 988 8.26 -6.13 -4.20
N PHE A 989 7.72 -6.43 -3.01
CA PHE A 989 7.23 -7.78 -2.67
C PHE A 989 6.14 -8.28 -3.63
N LEU A 990 5.26 -7.40 -4.10
CA LEU A 990 4.25 -7.72 -5.12
C LEU A 990 4.83 -7.76 -6.56
N GLY A 991 6.12 -7.48 -6.72
CA GLY A 991 6.81 -7.42 -8.01
C GLY A 991 6.48 -6.16 -8.82
N ALA A 992 6.18 -5.04 -8.16
CA ALA A 992 5.93 -3.75 -8.78
C ALA A 992 6.93 -2.68 -8.30
N ASP A 993 7.15 -1.69 -9.16
CA ASP A 993 8.08 -0.58 -8.95
C ASP A 993 7.27 0.71 -8.78
N VAL A 994 7.33 1.30 -7.58
CA VAL A 994 6.55 2.47 -7.20
C VAL A 994 6.83 3.69 -8.08
N ASP A 995 8.00 3.75 -8.72
CA ASP A 995 8.40 4.82 -9.63
C ASP A 995 7.84 4.61 -11.05
N LYS A 996 7.38 3.40 -11.38
CA LYS A 996 6.81 3.03 -12.69
C LYS A 996 5.31 2.74 -12.59
N PRO A 997 4.44 3.75 -12.85
CA PRO A 997 2.99 3.63 -12.72
C PRO A 997 2.37 2.44 -13.44
N GLU A 998 2.90 2.10 -14.60
CA GLU A 998 2.53 0.93 -15.40
C GLU A 998 2.69 -0.39 -14.64
N THR A 999 3.78 -0.57 -13.88
CA THR A 999 3.98 -1.80 -13.08
C THR A 999 3.03 -1.87 -11.89
N MET A 1000 2.74 -0.73 -11.26
CA MET A 1000 1.76 -0.63 -10.18
C MET A 1000 0.35 -0.91 -10.67
N LYS A 1001 -0.04 -0.34 -11.82
CA LYS A 1001 -1.35 -0.60 -12.44
C LYS A 1001 -1.49 -2.04 -12.91
N ALA A 1002 -0.40 -2.70 -13.31
CA ALA A 1002 -0.39 -4.10 -13.70
C ALA A 1002 -0.63 -5.06 -12.51
N LEU A 1003 -0.65 -4.57 -11.26
CA LEU A 1003 -1.06 -5.37 -10.12
C LEU A 1003 -2.56 -5.66 -10.11
N VAL A 1004 -3.39 -4.84 -10.75
CA VAL A 1004 -4.86 -5.04 -10.78
C VAL A 1004 -5.20 -6.41 -11.39
N GLY A 1005 -5.93 -7.20 -10.62
CA GLY A 1005 -6.31 -8.57 -10.97
C GLY A 1005 -5.21 -9.59 -10.87
N ARG A 1006 -4.05 -9.26 -10.31
CA ARG A 1006 -3.11 -10.25 -9.79
C ARG A 1006 -3.49 -10.59 -8.36
N ASP A 1007 -3.26 -11.84 -7.99
CA ASP A 1007 -3.36 -12.29 -6.62
C ASP A 1007 -2.00 -12.71 -6.06
N PHE A 1008 -1.86 -12.60 -4.74
CA PHE A 1008 -0.60 -12.85 -4.05
C PHE A 1008 -0.86 -13.46 -2.67
N PRO A 1009 -0.07 -14.46 -2.26
CA PRO A 1009 -0.09 -14.98 -0.89
C PRO A 1009 0.80 -14.14 0.03
N GLU A 1010 0.29 -13.72 1.17
CA GLU A 1010 1.11 -13.22 2.28
C GLU A 1010 1.42 -14.38 3.22
N HIS A 1011 2.67 -14.87 3.13
CA HIS A 1011 3.12 -15.97 3.97
C HIS A 1011 3.25 -15.58 5.45
N GLY A 1012 3.43 -14.29 5.75
CA GLY A 1012 3.50 -13.74 7.10
C GLY A 1012 2.13 -13.44 7.72
N PHE A 1013 2.10 -13.09 9.00
CA PHE A 1013 0.93 -12.44 9.60
C PHE A 1013 0.88 -10.97 9.16
N MET A 1014 -0.29 -10.33 9.25
CA MET A 1014 -0.45 -8.94 8.83
C MET A 1014 -1.28 -8.11 9.81
N SER A 1015 -0.66 -7.08 10.39
CA SER A 1015 -1.37 -6.09 11.23
C SER A 1015 -2.17 -5.12 10.38
N THR A 1016 -3.42 -4.88 10.74
CA THR A 1016 -4.29 -3.92 10.08
C THR A 1016 -5.01 -3.07 11.12
N SER A 1017 -5.59 -1.95 10.70
CA SER A 1017 -6.37 -1.04 11.56
C SER A 1017 -7.82 -1.02 11.11
N ILE A 1018 -8.75 -1.17 12.05
CA ILE A 1018 -10.18 -1.01 11.81
C ILE A 1018 -10.61 0.46 11.98
N GLY A 1019 -11.64 0.87 11.24
CA GLY A 1019 -12.13 2.25 11.20
C GLY A 1019 -12.00 2.87 9.81
N LYS A 1020 -12.01 4.21 9.75
CA LYS A 1020 -11.95 4.97 8.49
C LYS A 1020 -10.57 4.92 7.83
N ASN A 1021 -9.51 4.84 8.63
CA ASN A 1021 -8.13 4.89 8.16
C ASN A 1021 -7.16 4.21 9.16
N SER A 1022 -5.93 3.96 8.68
CA SER A 1022 -4.79 3.58 9.53
C SER A 1022 -3.94 4.79 9.93
N ASP A 1023 -3.39 4.80 11.14
CA ASP A 1023 -2.57 5.89 11.69
C ASP A 1023 -1.09 5.91 11.23
N PHE A 1024 -0.78 5.25 10.12
CA PHE A 1024 0.58 5.05 9.63
C PHE A 1024 0.86 5.84 8.32
N SER A 1025 2.11 6.26 8.13
CA SER A 1025 2.58 7.00 6.96
C SER A 1025 3.10 6.07 5.87
N GLY A 1026 2.69 6.26 4.61
CA GLY A 1026 3.19 5.48 3.48
C GLY A 1026 2.17 5.32 2.36
N HIS A 1027 2.33 4.27 1.58
CA HIS A 1027 1.29 3.74 0.69
C HIS A 1027 0.17 3.12 1.54
N VAL A 1028 -1.05 3.07 1.01
CA VAL A 1028 -2.22 2.65 1.78
C VAL A 1028 -2.83 1.42 1.12
N LEU A 1029 -3.11 0.41 1.94
CA LEU A 1029 -3.94 -0.72 1.60
C LEU A 1029 -5.32 -0.52 2.22
N MET A 1030 -6.36 -0.73 1.42
CA MET A 1030 -7.72 -0.94 1.89
C MET A 1030 -8.06 -2.38 1.59
N ILE A 1031 -8.33 -3.16 2.63
CA ILE A 1031 -8.41 -4.61 2.54
C ILE A 1031 -9.79 -5.05 2.98
N ARG A 1032 -10.51 -5.74 2.10
CA ARG A 1032 -11.75 -6.42 2.47
C ARG A 1032 -11.45 -7.79 3.04
N LEU A 1033 -11.92 -8.01 4.26
CA LEU A 1033 -11.90 -9.31 4.93
C LEU A 1033 -13.28 -9.95 4.83
N PRO A 1034 -13.41 -11.20 4.35
CA PRO A 1034 -14.69 -11.88 4.33
C PRO A 1034 -15.09 -12.35 5.73
N LYS A 1035 -16.41 -12.48 5.96
CA LYS A 1035 -16.96 -13.19 7.11
C LYS A 1035 -16.32 -14.58 7.25
N GLY A 1036 -16.01 -14.98 8.48
CA GLY A 1036 -15.37 -16.27 8.77
C GLY A 1036 -13.85 -16.26 8.62
N HIS A 1037 -13.25 -15.18 8.09
CA HIS A 1037 -11.79 -15.11 7.98
C HIS A 1037 -11.13 -15.02 9.36
N LYS A 1038 -10.02 -15.74 9.53
CA LYS A 1038 -9.28 -15.82 10.80
C LYS A 1038 -8.56 -14.49 11.08
N ALA A 1039 -9.06 -13.75 12.05
CA ALA A 1039 -8.49 -12.48 12.47
C ALA A 1039 -8.63 -12.29 13.98
N LEU A 1040 -7.62 -11.73 14.63
CA LEU A 1040 -7.61 -11.46 16.06
C LEU A 1040 -7.75 -9.97 16.34
N ASN A 1041 -8.71 -9.61 17.19
CA ASN A 1041 -8.74 -8.29 17.81
C ASN A 1041 -7.76 -8.28 18.99
N VAL A 1042 -6.58 -7.70 18.78
CA VAL A 1042 -5.47 -7.73 19.76
C VAL A 1042 -5.44 -6.50 20.67
N MET A 1043 -6.38 -5.56 20.52
CA MET A 1043 -6.35 -4.28 21.23
C MET A 1043 -6.33 -4.38 22.76
N SER A 1044 -6.87 -5.45 23.34
CA SER A 1044 -6.87 -5.67 24.79
C SER A 1044 -5.55 -6.20 25.34
N ILE A 1045 -4.66 -6.70 24.47
CA ILE A 1045 -3.38 -7.34 24.85
C ILE A 1045 -2.16 -6.73 24.17
N SER A 1046 -2.33 -5.95 23.09
CA SER A 1046 -1.25 -5.20 22.46
C SER A 1046 -0.80 -4.05 23.36
N ASP A 1047 0.51 -3.78 23.41
CA ASP A 1047 1.10 -2.70 24.21
C ASP A 1047 0.65 -1.30 23.74
N TYR A 1048 0.04 -1.22 22.55
CA TYR A 1048 -0.51 0.00 21.95
C TYR A 1048 -2.02 0.19 22.17
N GLY A 1049 -2.70 -0.78 22.80
CA GLY A 1049 -4.09 -0.68 23.20
C GLY A 1049 -5.06 -0.40 22.04
N THR A 1050 -6.02 0.52 22.27
CA THR A 1050 -7.01 0.94 21.28
C THR A 1050 -6.50 2.00 20.29
N ASP A 1051 -5.30 2.55 20.50
CA ASP A 1051 -4.79 3.67 19.70
C ASP A 1051 -4.55 3.25 18.24
N GLU A 1052 -4.02 2.04 18.02
CA GLU A 1052 -3.74 1.49 16.69
C GLU A 1052 -4.94 0.80 16.03
N ARG A 1053 -6.01 0.56 16.80
CA ARG A 1053 -7.23 -0.14 16.37
C ARG A 1053 -6.93 -1.47 15.67
N GLU A 1054 -5.99 -2.21 16.23
CA GLU A 1054 -5.34 -3.32 15.53
C GLU A 1054 -6.25 -4.56 15.41
N ILE A 1055 -6.49 -4.97 14.16
CA ILE A 1055 -7.00 -6.29 13.78
C ILE A 1055 -5.87 -7.04 13.08
N LEU A 1056 -5.41 -8.12 13.69
CA LEU A 1056 -4.31 -8.92 13.19
C LEU A 1056 -4.84 -10.05 12.30
N LEU A 1057 -4.29 -10.23 11.10
CA LEU A 1057 -4.68 -11.28 10.16
C LEU A 1057 -3.76 -12.49 10.24
N GLY A 1058 -4.35 -13.67 10.06
CA GLY A 1058 -3.64 -14.95 10.03
C GLY A 1058 -2.62 -15.03 8.89
N ARG A 1059 -1.58 -15.84 9.09
CA ARG A 1059 -0.57 -16.10 8.07
C ARG A 1059 -1.12 -16.96 6.93
N GLY A 1060 -0.57 -16.79 5.72
CA GLY A 1060 -1.01 -17.50 4.52
C GLY A 1060 -2.18 -16.84 3.79
N THR A 1061 -2.65 -15.68 4.26
CA THR A 1061 -3.76 -14.97 3.66
C THR A 1061 -3.46 -14.58 2.21
N ARG A 1062 -4.37 -14.90 1.29
CA ARG A 1062 -4.25 -14.59 -0.14
C ARG A 1062 -5.16 -13.42 -0.51
N TYR A 1063 -4.67 -12.51 -1.35
CA TYR A 1063 -5.42 -11.33 -1.79
C TYR A 1063 -5.44 -11.21 -3.30
N VAL A 1064 -6.52 -10.67 -3.85
CA VAL A 1064 -6.58 -10.15 -5.22
C VAL A 1064 -6.69 -8.62 -5.20
N VAL A 1065 -6.03 -7.94 -6.15
CA VAL A 1065 -6.02 -6.47 -6.22
C VAL A 1065 -7.15 -5.96 -7.12
N HIS A 1066 -8.07 -5.17 -6.55
CA HIS A 1066 -9.22 -4.57 -7.26
C HIS A 1066 -8.91 -3.19 -7.85
N GLY A 1067 -8.01 -2.42 -7.24
CA GLY A 1067 -7.74 -1.07 -7.68
C GLY A 1067 -6.39 -0.57 -7.22
N VAL A 1068 -5.72 0.20 -8.08
CA VAL A 1068 -4.45 0.85 -7.75
C VAL A 1068 -4.52 2.31 -8.17
N TYR A 1069 -4.36 3.19 -7.19
CA TYR A 1069 -4.55 4.62 -7.33
C TYR A 1069 -3.28 5.36 -6.98
N GLN A 1070 -2.89 6.28 -7.85
CA GLN A 1070 -1.81 7.20 -7.54
C GLN A 1070 -2.43 8.43 -6.88
N GLY A 1071 -2.13 8.61 -5.60
CA GLY A 1071 -2.51 9.78 -4.83
C GLY A 1071 -1.33 10.73 -4.64
N THR A 1072 -1.63 11.86 -4.02
CA THR A 1072 -0.61 12.76 -3.49
C THR A 1072 -0.99 13.12 -2.07
N ARG A 1073 -0.15 12.75 -1.10
CA ARG A 1073 -0.34 13.10 0.30
C ARG A 1073 0.85 13.92 0.76
N GLU A 1074 0.57 15.11 1.28
CA GLU A 1074 1.60 16.09 1.70
C GLU A 1074 2.65 16.43 0.62
N GLY A 1075 2.31 16.25 -0.67
CA GLY A 1075 3.21 16.50 -1.81
C GLY A 1075 4.08 15.32 -2.24
N TYR A 1076 3.98 14.18 -1.58
CA TYR A 1076 4.63 12.92 -1.99
C TYR A 1076 3.65 12.05 -2.78
N LYS A 1077 4.18 11.35 -3.78
CA LYS A 1077 3.46 10.32 -4.52
C LYS A 1077 3.19 9.16 -3.57
N VAL A 1078 1.92 8.87 -3.34
CA VAL A 1078 1.50 7.71 -2.55
C VAL A 1078 0.68 6.80 -3.44
N TRP A 1079 0.78 5.51 -3.21
CA TRP A 1079 -0.05 4.52 -3.86
C TRP A 1079 -1.12 4.05 -2.89
N GLY A 1080 -2.35 3.98 -3.37
CA GLY A 1080 -3.47 3.36 -2.70
C GLY A 1080 -3.81 2.07 -3.44
N MET A 1081 -3.90 0.95 -2.73
CA MET A 1081 -4.29 -0.33 -3.30
C MET A 1081 -5.51 -0.87 -2.57
N GLU A 1082 -6.50 -1.28 -3.34
CA GLU A 1082 -7.71 -1.92 -2.85
C GLU A 1082 -7.59 -3.43 -3.07
N LEU A 1083 -7.62 -4.19 -1.98
CA LEU A 1083 -7.37 -5.63 -1.98
C LEU A 1083 -8.53 -6.37 -1.35
N GLU A 1084 -8.87 -7.52 -1.91
CA GLU A 1084 -9.85 -8.43 -1.33
C GLU A 1084 -9.16 -9.72 -0.91
N VAL A 1085 -9.38 -10.15 0.33
CA VAL A 1085 -8.97 -11.48 0.78
C VAL A 1085 -9.83 -12.53 0.09
N VAL A 1086 -9.17 -13.49 -0.55
CA VAL A 1086 -9.79 -14.60 -1.28
C VAL A 1086 -9.42 -15.94 -0.62
N PRO A 1087 -10.22 -17.00 -0.80
CA PRO A 1087 -9.88 -18.34 -0.33
C PRO A 1087 -8.53 -18.86 -0.85
N ASP A 1088 -7.91 -19.80 -0.13
CA ASP A 1088 -6.60 -20.35 -0.50
C ASP A 1088 -6.64 -21.07 -1.86
N ASP A 1089 -7.75 -21.73 -2.18
CA ASP A 1089 -8.04 -22.42 -3.44
C ASP A 1089 -8.58 -21.50 -4.54
N TRP A 1090 -8.60 -20.18 -4.30
CA TRP A 1090 -9.11 -19.23 -5.27
C TRP A 1090 -8.31 -19.27 -6.58
N VAL A 1091 -9.03 -19.44 -7.68
CA VAL A 1091 -8.51 -19.35 -9.04
C VAL A 1091 -9.27 -18.23 -9.72
N LYS A 1092 -8.54 -17.22 -10.22
CA LYS A 1092 -9.12 -16.08 -10.90
C LYS A 1092 -10.08 -16.53 -12.02
N PRO A 1093 -11.39 -16.25 -11.90
CA PRO A 1093 -12.35 -16.59 -12.95
C PRO A 1093 -12.05 -15.85 -14.25
N ALA A 1094 -12.40 -16.46 -15.39
CA ALA A 1094 -12.15 -15.89 -16.71
C ALA A 1094 -12.90 -14.56 -16.94
N ASP A 1095 -14.04 -14.38 -16.26
CA ASP A 1095 -14.90 -13.20 -16.25
C ASP A 1095 -14.64 -12.26 -15.06
N TRP A 1096 -13.61 -12.52 -14.25
CA TRP A 1096 -13.29 -11.67 -13.11
C TRP A 1096 -12.98 -10.24 -13.56
N ALA A 1097 -13.68 -9.28 -12.96
CA ALA A 1097 -13.47 -7.86 -13.18
C ALA A 1097 -13.15 -7.16 -11.84
N PRO A 1098 -12.27 -6.15 -11.84
CA PRO A 1098 -11.98 -5.40 -10.63
C PRO A 1098 -13.20 -4.57 -10.22
N ASP A 1099 -13.68 -4.76 -8.99
CA ASP A 1099 -14.69 -3.92 -8.32
C ASP A 1099 -14.10 -3.15 -7.12
N PRO A 1100 -13.37 -2.05 -7.36
CA PRO A 1100 -12.89 -1.18 -6.30
C PRO A 1100 -13.92 -0.11 -5.91
N TYR A 1101 -13.81 0.44 -4.71
CA TYR A 1101 -14.50 1.68 -4.30
C TYR A 1101 -14.07 2.88 -5.14
N GLY A 1102 -12.77 3.02 -5.43
CA GLY A 1102 -12.22 4.14 -6.20
C GLY A 1102 -11.91 5.39 -5.37
N ASP A 1103 -12.10 5.31 -4.06
CA ASP A 1103 -12.02 6.43 -3.12
C ASP A 1103 -11.07 6.13 -1.95
N ILE A 1104 -10.07 5.27 -2.14
CA ILE A 1104 -9.18 4.83 -1.05
C ILE A 1104 -8.52 5.96 -0.25
N PHE A 1105 -8.38 7.16 -0.84
CA PHE A 1105 -7.83 8.33 -0.15
C PHE A 1105 -8.88 9.14 0.63
N ASP A 1106 -10.17 8.84 0.53
CA ASP A 1106 -11.22 9.46 1.35
C ASP A 1106 -11.00 9.08 2.82
N GLY A 1107 -10.74 10.09 3.65
CA GLY A 1107 -10.36 9.92 5.06
C GLY A 1107 -8.86 9.97 5.33
N TYR A 1108 -8.02 9.96 4.30
CA TYR A 1108 -6.59 10.24 4.38
C TYR A 1108 -6.34 11.69 3.98
N THR A 1109 -6.42 12.59 4.95
CA THR A 1109 -6.06 14.02 4.76
C THR A 1109 -4.55 14.22 4.66
#